data_AF-A0A2V6F4Z0-F1
#
_entry.id   AF-A0A2V6F4Z0-F1
#
_cell.length_a   1.000
_cell.length_b   1.000
_cell.length_c   1.000
_cell.angle_alpha   90.00
_cell.angle_beta   90.00
_cell.angle_gamma   90.00
#
_symmetry.space_group_name_H-M   'P 1'
#
loop_
_entity.id
_entity.type
_entity.pdbx_description
1 polymer ?
#
loop_
_entity_poly.entity_id
_entity_poly.type
_entity_poly.pdbx_seq_one_letter_code
_entity_poly.pdbx_strand_id
1 'polypeptide(L)'
;MSNSLAFNINQPAIAGGFANTIQNGGDYSFIGGGGRNTNSGYISLITGGRNNTIGPLADHSVINGGGDNRVTGSQTLPVYAVISGGQSNLVQTNAAYPTIGGGFGNTVRSNAQYATIPGGASNAVAGRFGFAAGRRAQAVHDGAFVWADSTDADFASTTSNQFNIRAMGGVRLETSTGSATLNGEPILSGTVPGNSLAGTYPNAVTFNNDANSFTGNGGGLSNVNATALGGIGPSNYWRLGGNFISSLPLVLGTIDPVPLALNVGNRRALRLEAASRFVFPLTTLIAPNVLGGSEANVISNGVLGATIAGGGQINQVVFPFPYPNVISDDFGAIGGGLNNTVGNANADFTDARAGTVGGGESNRVEAGYAIVSGGFNNAIQTSSIASTISGGRNNFIQVNSINATISGGEQNNIEANNAAGTIGGGIANRIQSGGDASIIAGGVGNTVQSGAIHNAIGGGQGNNIEANASGSTIAGGEANRIQASLQYATIGGGHANICASYAATAGGGEANVSNGRYATVPGGFQNSANGDYSFAVGNRARAVHQGSFVWADSQSADFLSAMNDEFSIRAANGLRVGGNGGATLMTLDPTGQLTVFGSTQNGVQGISTSGNGVQGNSASSIASGVYGENGSGNGYGVAGRASGSGKAIFGENPNASGLAGYFIGNVRVDGDVSVSGNVCSLNIVCASDRNLKENFAPIDAQTVLAKVATLPITRWNFKQDTGTAHIGPMAQDFYAAFGVGPDDKHIVAADAQGVALAAIQGLNQKVEQQRAELKQKETEITELKQTVIELKGVVQAIGDKLNGGAR
;
A
#
# COMPACT_ATOMS: atom_id res chain seq x y z
N MET A 1 -108.87 108.16 -7.05
CA MET A 1 -108.28 108.85 -5.89
C MET A 1 -107.42 109.98 -6.43
N SER A 2 -107.77 111.22 -6.12
CA SER A 2 -107.09 112.41 -6.62
C SER A 2 -105.83 112.71 -5.81
N ASN A 3 -104.93 113.52 -6.35
CA ASN A 3 -103.84 114.06 -5.55
C ASN A 3 -104.40 114.96 -4.45
N SER A 4 -103.74 115.00 -3.29
CA SER A 4 -104.20 115.81 -2.16
C SER A 4 -103.05 116.51 -1.43
N LEU A 5 -103.33 117.72 -0.96
CA LEU A 5 -102.45 118.52 -0.13
C LEU A 5 -103.19 118.77 1.18
N ALA A 6 -102.55 118.53 2.32
CA ALA A 6 -103.14 118.85 3.60
C ALA A 6 -103.31 120.37 3.77
N PHE A 7 -104.23 120.78 4.63
CA PHE A 7 -104.45 122.18 4.94
C PHE A 7 -103.35 122.68 5.90
N ASN A 8 -102.85 123.90 5.70
CA ASN A 8 -101.74 124.51 6.46
C ASN A 8 -100.36 123.87 6.27
N ILE A 9 -99.97 123.61 5.02
CA ILE A 9 -98.58 123.34 4.65
C ILE A 9 -98.07 124.42 3.69
N ASN A 10 -96.84 124.87 3.91
CA ASN A 10 -96.18 125.95 3.20
C ASN A 10 -95.49 125.46 1.93
N GLN A 11 -95.90 125.99 0.77
CA GLN A 11 -95.29 125.73 -0.54
C GLN A 11 -95.06 124.24 -0.92
N PRO A 12 -96.01 123.32 -0.68
CA PRO A 12 -95.89 121.98 -1.24
C PRO A 12 -96.14 122.02 -2.76
N ALA A 13 -95.55 121.08 -3.50
CA ALA A 13 -95.89 120.92 -4.92
C ALA A 13 -96.01 119.45 -5.33
N ILE A 14 -97.10 119.14 -6.04
CA ILE A 14 -97.28 117.87 -6.75
C ILE A 14 -97.35 118.20 -8.24
N ALA A 15 -96.33 117.82 -9.01
CA ALA A 15 -96.25 118.18 -10.43
C ALA A 15 -97.12 117.28 -11.34
N GLY A 16 -97.48 116.06 -10.92
CA GLY A 16 -98.36 115.19 -11.70
C GLY A 16 -98.74 113.88 -11.03
N GLY A 17 -99.40 112.99 -11.77
CA GLY A 17 -99.70 111.62 -11.33
C GLY A 17 -101.06 111.41 -10.64
N PHE A 18 -101.26 110.26 -10.00
CA PHE A 18 -102.53 109.82 -9.41
C PHE A 18 -102.42 109.44 -7.93
N ALA A 19 -103.30 109.99 -7.09
CA ALA A 19 -103.41 109.69 -5.64
C ALA A 19 -102.17 110.03 -4.80
N ASN A 20 -101.33 110.96 -5.26
CA ASN A 20 -100.19 111.47 -4.49
C ASN A 20 -100.66 112.43 -3.40
N THR A 21 -100.08 112.35 -2.21
CA THR A 21 -100.52 113.11 -1.05
C THR A 21 -99.34 113.80 -0.37
N ILE A 22 -99.43 115.12 -0.16
CA ILE A 22 -98.54 115.80 0.80
C ILE A 22 -99.34 116.09 2.06
N GLN A 23 -98.91 115.55 3.20
CA GLN A 23 -99.61 115.69 4.49
C GLN A 23 -98.94 116.76 5.38
N ASN A 24 -99.56 117.04 6.53
CA ASN A 24 -99.01 117.96 7.52
C ASN A 24 -97.59 117.54 7.95
N GLY A 25 -96.69 118.52 7.99
CA GLY A 25 -95.25 118.35 8.13
C GLY A 25 -94.48 118.43 6.80
N GLY A 26 -95.17 118.31 5.66
CA GLY A 26 -94.58 118.36 4.32
C GLY A 26 -94.28 119.76 3.78
N ASP A 27 -93.91 120.73 4.62
CA ASP A 27 -93.59 122.08 4.13
C ASP A 27 -92.37 122.05 3.18
N TYR A 28 -92.48 122.78 2.07
CA TYR A 28 -91.49 122.82 0.98
C TYR A 28 -91.19 121.47 0.33
N SER A 29 -92.05 120.47 0.57
CA SER A 29 -91.86 119.15 -0.01
C SER A 29 -92.38 119.06 -1.43
N PHE A 30 -91.76 118.20 -2.24
CA PHE A 30 -92.10 118.03 -3.64
C PHE A 30 -92.41 116.57 -3.97
N ILE A 31 -93.49 116.36 -4.72
CA ILE A 31 -93.76 115.11 -5.42
C ILE A 31 -93.79 115.39 -6.92
N GLY A 32 -92.79 114.89 -7.67
CA GLY A 32 -92.67 115.15 -9.11
C GLY A 32 -93.68 114.41 -9.99
N GLY A 33 -94.20 113.26 -9.56
CA GLY A 33 -95.18 112.51 -10.34
C GLY A 33 -95.49 111.12 -9.79
N GLY A 34 -95.94 110.20 -10.66
CA GLY A 34 -96.19 108.80 -10.29
C GLY A 34 -97.53 108.57 -9.60
N GLY A 35 -97.65 107.58 -8.72
CA GLY A 35 -98.94 107.33 -8.06
C GLY A 35 -98.89 106.78 -6.64
N ARG A 36 -99.82 107.24 -5.80
CA ARG A 36 -99.92 106.89 -4.37
C ARG A 36 -98.71 107.27 -3.51
N ASN A 37 -97.88 108.20 -3.95
CA ASN A 37 -96.75 108.67 -3.15
C ASN A 37 -97.24 109.58 -2.01
N THR A 38 -96.71 109.41 -0.81
CA THR A 38 -97.04 110.23 0.35
C THR A 38 -95.81 110.95 0.87
N ASN A 39 -95.85 112.27 0.98
CA ASN A 39 -94.76 113.03 1.59
C ASN A 39 -95.28 113.86 2.77
N SER A 40 -94.59 113.77 3.90
CA SER A 40 -94.96 114.48 5.14
C SER A 40 -93.72 115.03 5.86
N GLY A 41 -92.54 114.99 5.22
CA GLY A 41 -91.30 115.52 5.80
C GLY A 41 -90.99 116.93 5.31
N TYR A 42 -90.37 117.73 6.17
CA TYR A 42 -89.94 119.10 5.84
C TYR A 42 -88.79 119.08 4.81
N ILE A 43 -88.86 119.93 3.78
CA ILE A 43 -87.87 120.02 2.66
C ILE A 43 -87.47 118.64 2.14
N SER A 44 -88.46 117.84 1.74
CA SER A 44 -88.22 116.47 1.32
C SER A 44 -88.73 116.24 -0.10
N LEU A 45 -88.15 115.25 -0.77
CA LEU A 45 -88.33 115.07 -2.21
C LEU A 45 -88.73 113.64 -2.53
N ILE A 46 -89.87 113.48 -3.20
CA ILE A 46 -90.19 112.29 -3.97
C ILE A 46 -90.25 112.68 -5.43
N THR A 47 -89.26 112.30 -6.25
CA THR A 47 -89.29 112.69 -7.68
C THR A 47 -90.41 111.97 -8.45
N GLY A 48 -90.79 110.74 -8.07
CA GLY A 48 -91.86 109.98 -8.71
C GLY A 48 -91.98 108.54 -8.20
N GLY A 49 -92.43 107.63 -9.07
CA GLY A 49 -92.62 106.21 -8.73
C GLY A 49 -93.99 105.88 -8.15
N ARG A 50 -94.13 104.74 -7.46
CA ARG A 50 -95.42 104.27 -6.96
C ARG A 50 -95.36 103.95 -5.46
N ASN A 51 -96.30 104.48 -4.68
CA ASN A 51 -96.47 104.14 -3.26
C ASN A 51 -95.23 104.41 -2.38
N ASN A 52 -94.40 105.38 -2.76
CA ASN A 52 -93.28 105.81 -1.93
C ASN A 52 -93.77 106.71 -0.80
N THR A 53 -93.25 106.53 0.41
CA THR A 53 -93.64 107.32 1.57
C THR A 53 -92.46 107.94 2.29
N ILE A 54 -92.42 109.27 2.37
CA ILE A 54 -91.61 109.99 3.35
C ILE A 54 -92.57 110.41 4.47
N GLY A 55 -92.42 109.78 5.64
CA GLY A 55 -93.34 109.98 6.77
C GLY A 55 -93.15 111.32 7.49
N PRO A 56 -94.04 111.64 8.45
CA PRO A 56 -93.89 112.84 9.29
C PRO A 56 -92.56 112.81 10.04
N LEU A 57 -91.88 113.95 10.13
CA LEU A 57 -90.56 114.11 10.77
C LEU A 57 -89.42 113.34 10.07
N ALA A 58 -89.61 112.90 8.83
CA ALA A 58 -88.54 112.36 7.98
C ALA A 58 -87.89 113.47 7.15
N ASP A 59 -87.50 114.54 7.83
CA ASP A 59 -87.11 115.79 7.19
C ASP A 59 -85.83 115.62 6.35
N HIS A 60 -85.74 116.41 5.26
CA HIS A 60 -84.63 116.40 4.30
C HIS A 60 -84.41 115.06 3.58
N SER A 61 -85.34 114.13 3.69
CA SER A 61 -85.20 112.82 3.07
C SER A 61 -85.57 112.87 1.59
N VAL A 62 -84.95 111.97 0.82
CA VAL A 62 -85.11 111.90 -0.63
C VAL A 62 -85.45 110.48 -1.03
N ILE A 63 -86.52 110.33 -1.81
CA ILE A 63 -86.83 109.13 -2.57
C ILE A 63 -86.87 109.48 -4.06
N ASN A 64 -85.87 109.06 -4.81
CA ASN A 64 -85.73 109.42 -6.23
C ASN A 64 -86.60 108.58 -7.19
N GLY A 65 -87.42 107.66 -6.69
CA GLY A 65 -88.36 106.89 -7.51
C GLY A 65 -88.58 105.48 -6.99
N GLY A 66 -88.92 104.57 -7.90
CA GLY A 66 -89.18 103.17 -7.55
C GLY A 66 -90.56 102.95 -6.91
N GLY A 67 -90.74 101.81 -6.24
CA GLY A 67 -92.01 101.37 -5.69
C GLY A 67 -91.97 101.07 -4.20
N ASP A 68 -92.99 101.42 -3.43
CA ASP A 68 -93.13 100.96 -2.03
C ASP A 68 -91.95 101.31 -1.11
N ASN A 69 -91.14 102.32 -1.43
CA ASN A 69 -90.03 102.73 -0.58
C ASN A 69 -90.54 103.62 0.55
N ARG A 70 -90.04 103.42 1.76
CA ARG A 70 -90.52 104.16 2.94
C ARG A 70 -89.37 104.68 3.78
N VAL A 71 -89.44 105.97 4.11
CA VAL A 71 -88.63 106.59 5.15
C VAL A 71 -89.54 106.95 6.31
N THR A 72 -89.22 106.42 7.49
CA THR A 72 -89.95 106.71 8.72
C THR A 72 -89.22 107.82 9.47
N GLY A 73 -89.97 108.85 9.86
CA GLY A 73 -89.40 109.99 10.58
C GLY A 73 -88.97 109.66 12.00
N SER A 74 -88.31 110.63 12.63
CA SER A 74 -87.78 110.52 13.97
C SER A 74 -88.04 111.81 14.75
N GLN A 75 -88.53 111.67 15.97
CA GLN A 75 -88.65 112.80 16.91
C GLN A 75 -87.33 113.12 17.61
N THR A 76 -86.36 112.21 17.57
CA THR A 76 -85.16 112.29 18.42
C THR A 76 -83.89 112.66 17.65
N LEU A 77 -83.83 112.35 16.35
CA LEU A 77 -82.63 112.50 15.53
C LEU A 77 -83.01 112.96 14.12
N PRO A 78 -82.17 113.81 13.47
CA PRO A 78 -82.39 114.19 12.09
C PRO A 78 -82.28 112.96 11.17
N VAL A 79 -83.19 112.79 10.23
CA VAL A 79 -83.24 111.58 9.39
C VAL A 79 -82.32 111.70 8.17
N TYR A 80 -82.52 112.68 7.27
CA TYR A 80 -81.70 112.86 6.06
C TYR A 80 -81.49 111.55 5.27
N ALA A 81 -82.53 110.75 5.15
CA ALA A 81 -82.42 109.46 4.49
C ALA A 81 -82.40 109.63 2.97
N VAL A 82 -81.58 108.83 2.30
CA VAL A 82 -81.58 108.73 0.84
C VAL A 82 -81.97 107.32 0.44
N ILE A 83 -83.04 107.22 -0.35
CA ILE A 83 -83.37 106.02 -1.12
C ILE A 83 -83.35 106.41 -2.60
N SER A 84 -82.30 106.01 -3.33
CA SER A 84 -82.16 106.41 -4.73
C SER A 84 -83.19 105.74 -5.66
N GLY A 85 -83.83 104.64 -5.24
CA GLY A 85 -84.88 103.94 -5.99
C GLY A 85 -85.07 102.51 -5.54
N GLY A 86 -85.46 101.62 -6.46
CA GLY A 86 -85.74 100.21 -6.15
C GLY A 86 -87.15 99.99 -5.61
N GLN A 87 -87.41 98.81 -5.02
CA GLN A 87 -88.71 98.46 -4.49
C GLN A 87 -88.66 97.95 -3.04
N SER A 88 -89.62 98.39 -2.21
CA SER A 88 -89.79 97.94 -0.82
C SER A 88 -88.60 98.21 0.09
N ASN A 89 -87.84 99.28 -0.16
CA ASN A 89 -86.75 99.66 0.73
C ASN A 89 -87.28 100.48 1.91
N LEU A 90 -86.81 100.19 3.12
CA LEU A 90 -87.31 100.77 4.36
C LEU A 90 -86.18 101.38 5.18
N VAL A 91 -86.35 102.63 5.58
CA VAL A 91 -85.62 103.27 6.66
C VAL A 91 -86.56 103.42 7.87
N GLN A 92 -86.18 102.79 8.97
CA GLN A 92 -86.92 102.86 10.23
C GLN A 92 -86.51 104.09 11.07
N THR A 93 -87.27 104.36 12.14
CA THR A 93 -87.08 105.55 12.99
C THR A 93 -85.73 105.58 13.70
N ASN A 94 -85.27 106.76 14.11
CA ASN A 94 -83.99 107.01 14.79
C ASN A 94 -82.71 106.62 14.02
N ALA A 95 -82.79 106.41 12.70
CA ALA A 95 -81.61 106.23 11.84
C ALA A 95 -81.23 107.56 11.19
N ALA A 96 -80.14 108.18 11.67
CA ALA A 96 -79.63 109.44 11.12
C ALA A 96 -78.65 109.18 9.96
N TYR A 97 -78.83 109.91 8.86
CA TYR A 97 -78.04 109.81 7.63
C TYR A 97 -77.93 108.42 6.98
N PRO A 98 -79.00 107.61 6.90
CA PRO A 98 -78.93 106.32 6.25
C PRO A 98 -79.00 106.45 4.73
N THR A 99 -78.26 105.60 4.03
CA THR A 99 -78.29 105.53 2.57
C THR A 99 -78.64 104.13 2.10
N ILE A 100 -79.70 104.04 1.28
CA ILE A 100 -80.02 102.85 0.49
C ILE A 100 -79.86 103.24 -0.99
N GLY A 101 -78.85 102.69 -1.65
CA GLY A 101 -78.59 102.95 -3.07
C GLY A 101 -79.69 102.41 -4.00
N GLY A 102 -80.46 101.42 -3.56
CA GLY A 102 -81.62 100.88 -4.27
C GLY A 102 -81.81 99.39 -3.99
N GLY A 103 -82.31 98.64 -4.95
CA GLY A 103 -82.54 97.19 -4.83
C GLY A 103 -83.93 96.82 -4.31
N PHE A 104 -84.09 95.59 -3.84
CA PHE A 104 -85.37 95.02 -3.42
C PHE A 104 -85.37 94.64 -1.93
N GLY A 105 -86.27 95.23 -1.15
CA GLY A 105 -86.53 94.79 0.23
C GLY A 105 -85.40 95.09 1.23
N ASN A 106 -84.57 96.10 0.99
CA ASN A 106 -83.48 96.43 1.92
C ASN A 106 -83.99 97.27 3.10
N THR A 107 -83.48 96.99 4.31
CA THR A 107 -83.94 97.66 5.53
C THR A 107 -82.79 98.23 6.35
N VAL A 108 -82.81 99.55 6.57
CA VAL A 108 -82.06 100.16 7.66
C VAL A 108 -82.96 100.15 8.90
N ARG A 109 -82.55 99.39 9.92
CA ARG A 109 -83.33 99.22 11.15
C ARG A 109 -83.15 100.42 12.09
N SER A 110 -84.01 100.49 13.11
CA SER A 110 -83.97 101.58 14.08
C SER A 110 -82.63 101.70 14.80
N ASN A 111 -82.20 102.95 15.05
CA ASN A 111 -80.93 103.32 15.69
C ASN A 111 -79.65 102.96 14.91
N ALA A 112 -79.75 102.56 13.65
CA ALA A 112 -78.58 102.29 12.81
C ALA A 112 -78.09 103.59 12.13
N GLN A 113 -77.49 104.49 12.90
CA GLN A 113 -76.95 105.75 12.35
C GLN A 113 -75.82 105.49 11.35
N TYR A 114 -75.77 106.27 10.28
CA TYR A 114 -74.77 106.18 9.19
C TYR A 114 -74.75 104.84 8.45
N ALA A 115 -75.85 104.08 8.52
CA ALA A 115 -75.97 102.80 7.83
C ALA A 115 -75.92 102.98 6.31
N THR A 116 -75.19 102.08 5.64
CA THR A 116 -75.08 102.06 4.18
C THR A 116 -75.46 100.70 3.62
N ILE A 117 -76.46 100.69 2.74
CA ILE A 117 -76.79 99.56 1.88
C ILE A 117 -76.62 100.02 0.45
N PRO A 118 -75.54 99.63 -0.27
CA PRO A 118 -75.32 100.07 -1.65
C PRO A 118 -76.40 99.54 -2.61
N GLY A 119 -77.04 98.42 -2.28
CA GLY A 119 -78.11 97.82 -3.07
C GLY A 119 -78.26 96.34 -2.76
N GLY A 120 -78.72 95.57 -3.75
CA GLY A 120 -78.96 94.13 -3.60
C GLY A 120 -80.36 93.80 -3.10
N ALA A 121 -80.54 92.61 -2.55
CA ALA A 121 -81.85 92.09 -2.15
C ALA A 121 -81.90 91.63 -0.69
N SER A 122 -82.89 92.13 0.04
CA SER A 122 -83.21 91.73 1.42
C SER A 122 -82.05 91.88 2.42
N ASN A 123 -81.18 92.88 2.20
CA ASN A 123 -80.12 93.21 3.14
C ASN A 123 -80.66 94.06 4.29
N ALA A 124 -80.05 93.93 5.47
CA ALA A 124 -80.36 94.84 6.56
C ALA A 124 -79.14 95.27 7.38
N VAL A 125 -79.20 96.52 7.83
CA VAL A 125 -78.23 97.09 8.76
C VAL A 125 -78.96 97.46 10.04
N ALA A 126 -78.44 96.99 11.18
CA ALA A 126 -78.95 97.34 12.50
C ALA A 126 -77.90 97.99 13.40
N GLY A 127 -76.61 97.74 13.15
CA GLY A 127 -75.52 98.41 13.85
C GLY A 127 -75.20 99.79 13.30
N ARG A 128 -74.66 100.67 14.15
CA ARG A 128 -74.11 101.97 13.74
C ARG A 128 -72.93 101.77 12.80
N PHE A 129 -72.84 102.59 11.75
CA PHE A 129 -71.82 102.47 10.70
C PHE A 129 -71.80 101.11 9.97
N GLY A 130 -72.88 100.34 10.03
CA GLY A 130 -72.94 99.03 9.39
C GLY A 130 -73.04 99.12 7.86
N PHE A 131 -72.40 98.16 7.19
CA PHE A 131 -72.39 98.02 5.73
C PHE A 131 -72.85 96.62 5.33
N ALA A 132 -73.93 96.51 4.57
CA ALA A 132 -74.46 95.23 4.10
C ALA A 132 -74.67 95.24 2.58
N ALA A 133 -74.03 94.29 1.88
CA ALA A 133 -74.09 94.20 0.42
C ALA A 133 -74.31 92.76 -0.08
N GLY A 134 -75.06 92.62 -1.17
CA GLY A 134 -75.34 91.33 -1.81
C GLY A 134 -76.78 90.87 -1.63
N ARG A 135 -77.00 89.60 -1.27
CA ARG A 135 -78.33 89.04 -0.96
C ARG A 135 -78.38 88.53 0.47
N ARG A 136 -79.35 89.02 1.26
CA ARG A 136 -79.57 88.64 2.67
C ARG A 136 -78.35 88.84 3.59
N ALA A 137 -77.54 89.87 3.31
CA ALA A 137 -76.48 90.33 4.20
C ALA A 137 -77.06 91.11 5.39
N GLN A 138 -76.65 90.76 6.60
CA GLN A 138 -77.17 91.31 7.85
C GLN A 138 -76.03 91.90 8.69
N ALA A 139 -75.79 93.21 8.59
CA ALA A 139 -74.84 93.93 9.44
C ALA A 139 -75.53 94.35 10.75
N VAL A 140 -75.66 93.38 11.67
CA VAL A 140 -76.46 93.53 12.91
C VAL A 140 -75.70 94.18 14.07
N HIS A 141 -74.38 94.24 13.99
CA HIS A 141 -73.49 94.79 15.02
C HIS A 141 -72.77 96.05 14.53
N ASP A 142 -72.36 96.94 15.44
CA ASP A 142 -71.70 98.20 15.13
C ASP A 142 -70.39 98.00 14.35
N GLY A 143 -70.17 98.79 13.30
CA GLY A 143 -68.97 98.76 12.45
C GLY A 143 -68.82 97.50 11.59
N ALA A 144 -69.83 96.63 11.50
CA ALA A 144 -69.73 95.39 10.74
C ALA A 144 -69.87 95.61 9.22
N PHE A 145 -69.01 94.94 8.45
CA PHE A 145 -69.07 94.85 6.99
C PHE A 145 -69.45 93.43 6.60
N VAL A 146 -70.58 93.26 5.93
CA VAL A 146 -71.10 91.94 5.57
C VAL A 146 -71.38 91.87 4.07
N TRP A 147 -70.66 90.98 3.39
CA TRP A 147 -70.84 90.66 1.98
C TRP A 147 -71.37 89.24 1.84
N ALA A 148 -72.53 89.10 1.21
CA ALA A 148 -73.17 87.82 0.97
C ALA A 148 -73.32 87.57 -0.53
N ASP A 149 -72.92 86.38 -0.98
CA ASP A 149 -73.19 85.90 -2.33
C ASP A 149 -74.70 85.73 -2.64
N SER A 150 -75.01 85.19 -3.82
CA SER A 150 -76.38 85.01 -4.31
C SER A 150 -77.21 83.97 -3.54
N THR A 151 -76.64 83.32 -2.53
CA THR A 151 -77.33 82.31 -1.71
C THR A 151 -78.50 82.94 -0.96
N ASP A 152 -79.66 82.30 -0.99
CA ASP A 152 -80.88 82.81 -0.37
C ASP A 152 -80.99 82.50 1.13
N ALA A 153 -79.96 82.82 1.90
CA ALA A 153 -79.91 82.62 3.34
C ALA A 153 -79.34 83.84 4.06
N ASP A 154 -79.84 84.14 5.26
CA ASP A 154 -79.29 85.22 6.08
C ASP A 154 -77.83 84.95 6.41
N PHE A 155 -77.00 85.96 6.20
CA PHE A 155 -75.61 85.96 6.61
C PHE A 155 -75.37 87.15 7.50
N ALA A 156 -75.19 86.89 8.78
CA ALA A 156 -75.11 87.93 9.79
C ALA A 156 -73.70 88.13 10.33
N SER A 157 -73.40 89.36 10.71
CA SER A 157 -72.32 89.61 11.65
C SER A 157 -72.67 89.02 13.01
N THR A 158 -71.69 88.43 13.69
CA THR A 158 -71.77 87.80 15.01
C THR A 158 -71.24 88.66 16.17
N THR A 159 -70.63 89.81 15.87
CA THR A 159 -69.93 90.75 16.77
C THR A 159 -69.59 92.06 16.05
N SER A 160 -69.17 93.10 16.78
CA SER A 160 -68.79 94.40 16.22
C SER A 160 -67.47 94.37 15.43
N ASN A 161 -67.29 95.30 14.49
CA ASN A 161 -66.03 95.53 13.73
C ASN A 161 -65.48 94.32 12.96
N GLN A 162 -66.33 93.41 12.48
CA GLN A 162 -65.88 92.28 11.66
C GLN A 162 -66.17 92.49 10.17
N PHE A 163 -65.36 91.82 9.34
CA PHE A 163 -65.61 91.70 7.91
C PHE A 163 -65.99 90.25 7.55
N ASN A 164 -67.27 90.03 7.26
CA ASN A 164 -67.79 88.71 6.94
C ASN A 164 -68.05 88.60 5.44
N ILE A 165 -67.48 87.55 4.83
CA ILE A 165 -67.71 87.24 3.42
C ILE A 165 -68.26 85.81 3.31
N ARG A 166 -69.44 85.66 2.71
CA ARG A 166 -69.92 84.37 2.20
C ARG A 166 -69.75 84.37 0.68
N ALA A 167 -68.88 83.50 0.19
CA ALA A 167 -68.67 83.27 -1.23
C ALA A 167 -68.46 81.77 -1.49
N MET A 168 -69.52 81.07 -1.94
CA MET A 168 -69.44 79.63 -2.25
C MET A 168 -68.44 79.28 -3.37
N GLY A 169 -68.13 80.25 -4.24
CA GLY A 169 -67.06 80.13 -5.25
C GLY A 169 -65.65 80.37 -4.71
N GLY A 170 -65.51 80.60 -3.40
CA GLY A 170 -64.26 80.94 -2.73
C GLY A 170 -64.00 82.43 -2.65
N VAL A 171 -63.02 82.80 -1.82
CA VAL A 171 -62.51 84.17 -1.69
C VAL A 171 -61.07 84.17 -2.19
N ARG A 172 -60.76 85.06 -3.14
CA ARG A 172 -59.40 85.29 -3.63
C ARG A 172 -58.91 86.62 -3.09
N LEU A 173 -57.83 86.57 -2.30
CA LEU A 173 -57.11 87.75 -1.82
C LEU A 173 -55.77 87.78 -2.55
N GLU A 174 -55.60 88.74 -3.44
CA GLU A 174 -54.34 88.91 -4.17
C GLU A 174 -53.42 89.90 -3.44
N THR A 175 -52.21 89.46 -3.15
CA THR A 175 -51.13 90.28 -2.58
C THR A 175 -49.96 90.27 -3.56
N SER A 176 -49.44 91.44 -3.91
CA SER A 176 -48.55 91.58 -5.08
C SER A 176 -47.12 91.08 -4.88
N THR A 177 -46.66 90.77 -3.65
CA THR A 177 -45.29 90.28 -3.40
C THR A 177 -45.08 89.44 -2.11
N GLY A 178 -46.13 88.98 -1.42
CA GLY A 178 -45.98 88.13 -0.22
C GLY A 178 -47.11 87.13 -0.10
N SER A 179 -46.79 85.88 0.29
CA SER A 179 -47.79 84.81 0.46
C SER A 179 -48.92 85.25 1.39
N ALA A 180 -50.16 84.92 1.04
CA ALA A 180 -51.28 85.11 1.94
C ALA A 180 -51.00 84.36 3.26
N THR A 181 -50.79 85.10 4.35
CA THR A 181 -50.55 84.56 5.68
C THR A 181 -51.85 84.65 6.48
N LEU A 182 -52.20 83.57 7.18
CA LEU A 182 -53.27 83.57 8.17
C LEU A 182 -52.63 83.38 9.53
N ASN A 183 -52.73 84.38 10.40
CA ASN A 183 -52.04 84.43 11.71
C ASN A 183 -50.50 84.32 11.62
N GLY A 184 -49.90 84.77 10.52
CA GLY A 184 -48.44 84.92 10.38
C GLY A 184 -47.69 83.75 9.73
N GLU A 185 -48.34 82.65 9.33
CA GLU A 185 -47.65 81.49 8.75
C GLU A 185 -48.12 81.09 7.32
N PRO A 186 -47.22 80.56 6.45
CA PRO A 186 -47.53 80.10 5.08
C PRO A 186 -48.12 78.66 5.00
N ILE A 187 -48.94 78.37 3.98
CA ILE A 187 -49.73 77.11 3.86
C ILE A 187 -49.07 76.12 2.88
N LEU A 188 -48.44 75.04 3.39
CA LEU A 188 -48.36 73.65 2.84
C LEU A 188 -47.28 72.78 3.55
N SER A 189 -47.67 71.89 4.48
CA SER A 189 -46.97 70.61 4.75
C SER A 189 -47.83 69.61 5.56
N GLY A 190 -47.87 68.32 5.15
CA GLY A 190 -48.63 67.21 5.77
C GLY A 190 -48.74 65.96 4.87
N THR A 191 -49.06 64.78 5.43
CA THR A 191 -49.03 63.45 4.78
C THR A 191 -49.83 63.35 3.48
N VAL A 192 -49.19 62.80 2.43
CA VAL A 192 -49.84 62.49 1.14
C VAL A 192 -50.60 61.16 1.24
N PRO A 193 -51.92 61.11 0.98
CA PRO A 193 -52.70 59.88 1.03
C PRO A 193 -52.24 58.85 -0.02
N GLY A 194 -52.08 57.59 0.42
CA GLY A 194 -51.42 56.52 -0.33
C GLY A 194 -52.23 55.95 -1.48
N ASN A 195 -52.23 56.64 -2.62
CA ASN A 195 -52.63 56.11 -3.93
C ASN A 195 -52.24 57.03 -5.12
N SER A 196 -51.52 58.13 -4.87
CA SER A 196 -51.18 59.13 -5.90
C SER A 196 -49.83 58.94 -6.60
N LEU A 197 -49.05 57.90 -6.27
CA LEU A 197 -47.82 57.52 -6.98
C LEU A 197 -47.95 56.09 -7.51
N ALA A 198 -48.48 55.94 -8.73
CA ALA A 198 -48.45 54.70 -9.49
C ALA A 198 -47.90 54.98 -10.91
N GLY A 199 -46.87 54.24 -11.32
CA GLY A 199 -46.24 54.35 -12.64
C GLY A 199 -44.73 54.06 -12.63
N THR A 200 -44.16 53.85 -13.82
CA THR A 200 -42.70 53.72 -14.02
C THR A 200 -42.10 55.12 -14.17
N TYR A 201 -41.21 55.52 -13.26
CA TYR A 201 -40.56 56.82 -13.31
C TYR A 201 -39.22 56.70 -14.06
N PRO A 202 -38.98 57.47 -15.14
CA PRO A 202 -37.76 57.38 -15.93
C PRO A 202 -36.53 57.99 -15.23
N ASN A 203 -36.73 58.72 -14.13
CA ASN A 203 -35.68 59.32 -13.30
C ASN A 203 -35.88 58.91 -11.82
N ALA A 204 -34.80 58.98 -11.03
CA ALA A 204 -34.82 58.65 -9.61
C ALA A 204 -35.83 59.53 -8.84
N VAL A 205 -36.68 58.88 -8.04
CA VAL A 205 -37.56 59.57 -7.09
C VAL A 205 -36.75 59.84 -5.82
N THR A 206 -36.47 61.12 -5.54
CA THR A 206 -35.67 61.55 -4.38
C THR A 206 -36.59 62.01 -3.25
N PHE A 207 -36.48 61.39 -2.07
CA PHE A 207 -37.08 61.89 -0.83
C PHE A 207 -36.04 62.76 -0.10
N ASN A 208 -36.41 63.95 0.38
CA ASN A 208 -35.46 64.92 0.95
C ASN A 208 -35.60 65.11 2.47
N ASN A 209 -35.84 64.05 3.24
CA ASN A 209 -35.82 64.12 4.70
C ASN A 209 -34.54 63.49 5.30
N ASP A 210 -34.17 63.93 6.50
CA ASP A 210 -32.87 63.68 7.13
C ASP A 210 -32.55 62.21 7.42
N ALA A 211 -33.49 61.28 7.24
CA ALA A 211 -33.27 59.86 7.55
C ALA A 211 -33.12 58.96 6.31
N ASN A 212 -33.62 59.36 5.13
CA ASN A 212 -33.57 58.57 3.88
C ASN A 212 -33.71 57.03 4.08
N SER A 213 -34.66 56.60 4.93
CA SER A 213 -34.76 55.21 5.39
C SER A 213 -36.06 54.54 4.95
N PHE A 214 -35.95 53.32 4.41
CA PHE A 214 -37.05 52.37 4.22
C PHE A 214 -37.12 51.42 5.42
N THR A 215 -38.31 51.12 5.95
CA THR A 215 -38.51 50.03 6.92
C THR A 215 -39.44 48.96 6.33
N GLY A 216 -38.98 47.69 6.34
CA GLY A 216 -39.64 46.52 5.73
C GLY A 216 -38.61 45.44 5.33
N ASN A 217 -39.05 44.20 5.04
CA ASN A 217 -38.14 43.08 4.71
C ASN A 217 -37.66 43.05 3.24
N GLY A 218 -38.07 44.01 2.41
CA GLY A 218 -37.64 44.13 1.01
C GLY A 218 -38.08 43.01 0.07
N GLY A 219 -38.95 42.09 0.50
CA GLY A 219 -39.28 40.84 -0.21
C GLY A 219 -39.97 40.97 -1.59
N GLY A 220 -40.28 42.19 -2.04
CA GLY A 220 -40.91 42.46 -3.34
C GLY A 220 -40.08 43.35 -4.29
N LEU A 221 -38.85 43.73 -3.90
CA LEU A 221 -38.03 44.61 -4.72
C LEU A 221 -37.15 43.78 -5.69
N SER A 222 -37.52 43.75 -6.97
CA SER A 222 -36.63 43.30 -8.05
C SER A 222 -35.77 44.46 -8.56
N ASN A 223 -34.48 44.24 -8.84
CA ASN A 223 -33.48 45.27 -9.21
C ASN A 223 -33.06 46.24 -8.08
N VAL A 224 -33.01 45.78 -6.83
CA VAL A 224 -32.27 46.53 -5.80
C VAL A 224 -30.80 46.58 -6.18
N ASN A 225 -30.31 47.77 -6.48
CA ASN A 225 -28.90 48.01 -6.72
C ASN A 225 -28.15 47.85 -5.40
N ALA A 226 -27.24 46.89 -5.32
CA ALA A 226 -26.48 46.60 -4.10
C ALA A 226 -25.59 47.76 -3.62
N THR A 227 -25.45 48.83 -4.41
CA THR A 227 -24.88 50.10 -3.96
C THR A 227 -25.60 50.69 -2.74
N ALA A 228 -26.85 50.30 -2.46
CA ALA A 228 -27.57 50.70 -1.25
C ALA A 228 -27.26 49.83 0.00
N LEU A 229 -26.54 48.72 -0.15
CA LEU A 229 -25.95 47.90 0.92
C LEU A 229 -24.43 48.20 1.01
N GLY A 230 -24.09 49.45 1.32
CA GLY A 230 -22.70 49.86 1.55
C GLY A 230 -21.89 50.28 0.32
N GLY A 231 -22.53 50.57 -0.82
CA GLY A 231 -21.87 51.24 -1.95
C GLY A 231 -21.29 50.34 -3.05
N ILE A 232 -21.52 49.02 -3.03
CA ILE A 232 -20.87 48.07 -3.94
C ILE A 232 -21.88 47.50 -4.96
N GLY A 233 -21.57 47.59 -6.27
CA GLY A 233 -22.47 47.13 -7.34
C GLY A 233 -22.69 45.59 -7.38
N PRO A 234 -23.79 45.09 -8.00
CA PRO A 234 -24.10 43.66 -8.14
C PRO A 234 -23.06 42.78 -8.84
N SER A 235 -22.18 43.37 -9.63
CA SER A 235 -21.03 42.71 -10.25
C SER A 235 -19.86 42.47 -9.29
N ASN A 236 -19.90 43.06 -8.10
CA ASN A 236 -18.77 43.17 -7.17
C ASN A 236 -18.99 42.41 -5.85
N TYR A 237 -19.98 41.51 -5.75
CA TYR A 237 -20.13 40.56 -4.63
C TYR A 237 -20.65 39.19 -5.12
N TRP A 238 -20.47 38.14 -4.32
CA TRP A 238 -20.89 36.78 -4.66
C TRP A 238 -22.32 36.45 -4.18
N ARG A 239 -23.19 36.05 -5.12
CA ARG A 239 -24.58 35.67 -4.84
C ARG A 239 -24.68 34.20 -4.39
N LEU A 240 -25.63 33.89 -3.51
CA LEU A 240 -25.91 32.52 -3.02
C LEU A 240 -26.29 31.53 -4.13
N GLY A 241 -26.90 32.01 -5.23
CA GLY A 241 -27.22 31.21 -6.42
C GLY A 241 -26.14 31.25 -7.52
N GLY A 242 -25.00 31.89 -7.24
CA GLY A 242 -23.93 32.15 -8.21
C GLY A 242 -24.12 33.41 -9.06
N ASN A 243 -23.01 33.92 -9.60
CA ASN A 243 -22.99 35.06 -10.51
C ASN A 243 -22.89 34.56 -11.98
N PHE A 244 -23.71 35.09 -12.88
CA PHE A 244 -23.57 34.89 -14.33
C PHE A 244 -22.66 35.98 -14.90
N ILE A 245 -21.46 35.64 -15.40
CA ILE A 245 -20.44 36.62 -15.80
C ILE A 245 -19.75 36.22 -17.12
N SER A 246 -19.55 37.20 -18.01
CA SER A 246 -19.08 37.05 -19.39
C SER A 246 -17.60 37.48 -19.64
N SER A 247 -16.87 37.94 -18.62
CA SER A 247 -15.45 38.32 -18.71
C SER A 247 -14.59 37.66 -17.62
N LEU A 248 -13.34 37.30 -17.96
CA LEU A 248 -12.42 36.49 -17.14
C LEU A 248 -11.24 37.32 -16.60
N PRO A 249 -10.68 36.98 -15.42
CA PRO A 249 -11.08 35.90 -14.51
C PRO A 249 -12.05 36.35 -13.39
N LEU A 250 -12.91 35.42 -12.98
CA LEU A 250 -13.88 35.53 -11.90
C LEU A 250 -13.21 35.25 -10.55
N VAL A 251 -13.34 36.13 -9.55
CA VAL A 251 -12.72 35.92 -8.23
C VAL A 251 -13.77 35.85 -7.12
N LEU A 252 -13.80 34.72 -6.41
CA LEU A 252 -14.41 34.58 -5.09
C LEU A 252 -13.27 34.71 -4.05
N GLY A 253 -13.11 35.86 -3.40
CA GLY A 253 -12.08 36.03 -2.37
C GLY A 253 -11.58 37.46 -2.19
N THR A 254 -10.38 37.57 -1.63
CA THR A 254 -9.66 38.83 -1.36
C THR A 254 -8.58 39.06 -2.43
N ILE A 255 -8.23 40.32 -2.68
CA ILE A 255 -7.13 40.72 -3.60
C ILE A 255 -5.88 41.20 -2.86
N ASP A 256 -6.00 41.44 -1.56
CA ASP A 256 -4.91 41.73 -0.64
C ASP A 256 -4.42 40.42 0.01
N PRO A 257 -3.25 40.40 0.69
CA PRO A 257 -2.73 39.18 1.31
C PRO A 257 -3.49 38.76 2.58
N VAL A 258 -4.71 39.27 2.80
CA VAL A 258 -5.55 38.90 3.94
C VAL A 258 -6.17 37.52 3.69
N PRO A 259 -6.04 36.56 4.63
CA PRO A 259 -6.64 35.24 4.47
C PRO A 259 -8.16 35.26 4.29
N LEU A 260 -8.68 34.46 3.37
CA LEU A 260 -10.11 34.23 3.18
C LEU A 260 -10.56 33.04 4.03
N ALA A 261 -11.46 33.25 4.99
CA ALA A 261 -12.01 32.20 5.84
C ALA A 261 -13.49 31.91 5.55
N LEU A 262 -13.84 30.63 5.45
CA LEU A 262 -15.21 30.13 5.40
C LEU A 262 -15.56 29.49 6.74
N ASN A 263 -16.61 30.01 7.38
CA ASN A 263 -17.05 29.56 8.70
C ASN A 263 -18.32 28.70 8.62
N VAL A 264 -18.41 27.67 9.46
CA VAL A 264 -19.60 26.82 9.65
C VAL A 264 -19.86 26.72 11.16
N GLY A 265 -21.08 27.05 11.60
CA GLY A 265 -21.44 26.99 13.03
C GLY A 265 -20.57 27.87 13.94
N ASN A 266 -20.22 29.08 13.50
CA ASN A 266 -19.31 30.03 14.17
C ASN A 266 -17.86 29.56 14.35
N ARG A 267 -17.40 28.54 13.61
CA ARG A 267 -15.97 28.16 13.58
C ARG A 267 -15.43 28.15 12.16
N ARG A 268 -14.13 28.39 12.02
CA ARG A 268 -13.41 28.26 10.75
C ARG A 268 -13.46 26.81 10.27
N ALA A 269 -13.94 26.59 9.06
CA ALA A 269 -13.97 25.28 8.40
C ALA A 269 -12.95 25.19 7.26
N LEU A 270 -12.72 26.28 6.54
CA LEU A 270 -11.69 26.42 5.50
C LEU A 270 -11.07 27.81 5.58
N ARG A 271 -9.75 27.91 5.39
CA ARG A 271 -9.05 29.18 5.21
C ARG A 271 -8.03 29.06 4.09
N LEU A 272 -8.05 30.03 3.19
CA LEU A 272 -7.07 30.18 2.12
C LEU A 272 -6.14 31.33 2.50
N GLU A 273 -4.84 31.07 2.55
CA GLU A 273 -3.83 32.07 2.91
C GLU A 273 -2.96 32.38 1.69
N ALA A 274 -2.85 33.66 1.35
CA ALA A 274 -1.81 34.07 0.41
C ALA A 274 -0.45 33.97 1.11
N ALA A 275 0.46 33.18 0.56
CA ALA A 275 1.83 33.08 1.04
C ALA A 275 2.82 33.47 -0.06
N SER A 276 3.81 34.26 0.31
CA SER A 276 4.90 34.66 -0.56
C SER A 276 6.23 34.67 0.20
N ARG A 277 7.30 34.25 -0.48
CA ARG A 277 8.66 34.21 0.07
C ARG A 277 9.64 34.67 -1.00
N PHE A 278 10.53 35.58 -0.62
CA PHE A 278 11.60 36.03 -1.49
C PHE A 278 12.74 34.99 -1.51
N VAL A 279 13.14 34.54 -2.71
CA VAL A 279 14.24 33.60 -2.90
C VAL A 279 15.31 34.29 -3.74
N PHE A 280 16.44 34.61 -3.10
CA PHE A 280 17.59 35.24 -3.76
C PHE A 280 18.25 34.27 -4.76
N PRO A 281 18.74 34.71 -5.94
CA PRO A 281 18.80 36.10 -6.42
C PRO A 281 17.64 36.58 -7.31
N LEU A 282 16.65 35.74 -7.66
CA LEU A 282 15.91 35.98 -8.91
C LEU A 282 14.38 36.02 -8.83
N THR A 283 13.70 35.54 -7.78
CA THR A 283 12.22 35.48 -7.81
C THR A 283 11.55 35.52 -6.43
N THR A 284 10.36 36.13 -6.38
CA THR A 284 9.38 35.92 -5.29
C THR A 284 8.52 34.72 -5.67
N LEU A 285 8.53 33.68 -4.84
CA LEU A 285 7.60 32.56 -4.99
C LEU A 285 6.28 32.91 -4.32
N ILE A 286 5.16 32.63 -4.99
CA ILE A 286 3.81 32.86 -4.50
C ILE A 286 3.02 31.57 -4.69
N ALA A 287 2.57 30.97 -3.59
CA ALA A 287 1.72 29.79 -3.63
C ALA A 287 0.77 29.81 -2.43
N PRO A 288 -0.55 29.83 -2.64
CA PRO A 288 -1.50 29.90 -1.54
C PRO A 288 -1.50 28.61 -0.72
N ASN A 289 -1.74 28.74 0.58
CA ASN A 289 -1.94 27.62 1.48
C ASN A 289 -3.43 27.33 1.65
N VAL A 290 -3.78 26.05 1.84
CA VAL A 290 -5.15 25.58 2.09
C VAL A 290 -5.22 24.99 3.50
N LEU A 291 -6.02 25.58 4.39
CA LEU A 291 -6.23 25.11 5.75
C LEU A 291 -7.69 24.73 5.99
N GLY A 292 -8.02 23.46 5.80
CA GLY A 292 -9.31 22.86 6.13
C GLY A 292 -9.37 22.26 7.53
N GLY A 293 -10.59 22.05 8.04
CA GLY A 293 -10.86 21.33 9.28
C GLY A 293 -10.85 22.23 10.52
N SER A 294 -10.36 21.68 11.63
CA SER A 294 -10.35 22.35 12.94
C SER A 294 -9.54 23.64 12.94
N GLU A 295 -10.00 24.63 13.71
CA GLU A 295 -9.27 25.88 13.86
C GLU A 295 -7.89 25.74 14.53
N ALA A 296 -7.63 24.61 15.22
CA ALA A 296 -6.32 24.26 15.75
C ALA A 296 -5.28 23.93 14.67
N ASN A 297 -5.68 23.58 13.44
CA ASN A 297 -4.72 23.24 12.38
C ASN A 297 -3.85 24.45 12.04
N VAL A 298 -2.55 24.23 11.90
CA VAL A 298 -1.53 25.28 11.71
C VAL A 298 -0.72 25.02 10.45
N ILE A 299 -0.55 26.06 9.64
CA ILE A 299 0.51 26.15 8.65
C ILE A 299 1.46 27.26 9.10
N SER A 300 2.75 26.97 9.17
CA SER A 300 3.75 27.90 9.70
C SER A 300 3.92 29.11 8.78
N ASN A 301 4.24 30.26 9.37
CA ASN A 301 4.42 31.49 8.60
C ASN A 301 5.59 31.37 7.61
N GLY A 302 5.36 31.77 6.36
CA GLY A 302 6.36 31.71 5.28
C GLY A 302 6.35 30.43 4.45
N VAL A 303 5.62 29.39 4.87
CA VAL A 303 5.41 28.16 4.10
C VAL A 303 4.61 28.44 2.83
N LEU A 304 5.03 27.85 1.71
CA LEU A 304 4.41 28.02 0.40
C LEU A 304 3.68 26.74 -0.06
N GLY A 305 2.45 26.90 -0.57
CA GLY A 305 1.73 25.84 -1.29
C GLY A 305 1.32 24.62 -0.46
N ALA A 306 1.23 24.76 0.86
CA ALA A 306 0.85 23.67 1.76
C ALA A 306 -0.66 23.43 1.81
N THR A 307 -1.08 22.18 2.02
CA THR A 307 -2.49 21.78 2.09
C THR A 307 -2.77 20.92 3.30
N ILE A 308 -3.65 21.39 4.19
CA ILE A 308 -4.36 20.57 5.18
C ILE A 308 -5.79 20.45 4.70
N ALA A 309 -6.22 19.27 4.24
CA ALA A 309 -7.56 19.11 3.65
C ALA A 309 -8.68 19.08 4.72
N GLY A 310 -8.36 18.71 5.97
CA GLY A 310 -9.34 18.61 7.05
C GLY A 310 -8.76 18.08 8.37
N GLY A 311 -9.62 17.57 9.23
CA GLY A 311 -9.24 16.96 10.51
C GLY A 311 -8.79 17.97 11.57
N GLY A 312 -8.07 17.47 12.58
CA GLY A 312 -7.71 18.19 13.79
C GLY A 312 -8.85 18.28 14.81
N GLN A 313 -8.52 18.61 16.06
CA GLN A 313 -9.52 18.82 17.11
C GLN A 313 -9.07 19.86 18.14
N ILE A 314 -10.03 20.68 18.59
CA ILE A 314 -9.90 21.66 19.68
C ILE A 314 -10.63 21.27 20.98
N ASN A 315 -11.28 20.10 21.04
CA ASN A 315 -12.25 19.80 22.10
C ASN A 315 -11.61 19.15 23.34
N GLN A 316 -11.67 19.88 24.46
CA GLN A 316 -11.10 19.55 25.77
C GLN A 316 -11.96 18.64 26.66
N VAL A 317 -13.14 18.18 26.21
CA VAL A 317 -14.04 17.36 27.04
C VAL A 317 -13.72 15.85 26.97
N VAL A 318 -13.31 15.35 25.80
CA VAL A 318 -12.96 13.93 25.60
C VAL A 318 -11.45 13.71 25.58
N PHE A 319 -10.68 14.70 25.15
CA PHE A 319 -9.23 14.65 25.14
C PHE A 319 -8.66 15.94 25.76
N PRO A 320 -7.66 15.86 26.66
CA PRO A 320 -7.23 17.00 27.49
C PRO A 320 -6.46 18.11 26.74
N PHE A 321 -6.07 17.89 25.48
CA PHE A 321 -5.22 18.80 24.70
C PHE A 321 -5.73 18.96 23.26
N PRO A 322 -5.39 20.04 22.53
CA PRO A 322 -5.64 20.12 21.09
C PRO A 322 -4.76 19.13 20.32
N TYR A 323 -5.30 18.54 19.26
CA TYR A 323 -4.61 17.59 18.37
C TYR A 323 -4.56 18.17 16.94
N PRO A 324 -3.75 19.21 16.69
CA PRO A 324 -3.72 19.92 15.42
C PRO A 324 -3.00 19.12 14.34
N ASN A 325 -3.41 19.29 13.08
CA ASN A 325 -2.52 18.98 11.96
C ASN A 325 -1.60 20.18 11.72
N VAL A 326 -0.30 19.93 11.54
CA VAL A 326 0.73 20.98 11.44
C VAL A 326 1.57 20.78 10.18
N ILE A 327 1.70 21.84 9.38
CA ILE A 327 2.68 21.88 8.28
C ILE A 327 3.66 23.03 8.51
N SER A 328 4.96 22.73 8.51
CA SER A 328 6.01 23.75 8.65
C SER A 328 6.88 23.94 7.41
N ASP A 329 6.68 23.16 6.35
CA ASP A 329 7.59 23.11 5.20
C ASP A 329 6.84 23.19 3.88
N ASP A 330 7.53 23.66 2.84
CA ASP A 330 6.93 24.01 1.55
C ASP A 330 6.28 22.79 0.87
N PHE A 331 5.11 23.01 0.26
CA PHE A 331 4.33 22.02 -0.47
C PHE A 331 3.92 20.79 0.35
N GLY A 332 3.99 20.86 1.68
CA GLY A 332 3.52 19.78 2.55
C GLY A 332 2.03 19.53 2.38
N ALA A 333 1.62 18.27 2.49
CA ALA A 333 0.21 17.88 2.38
C ALA A 333 -0.23 16.97 3.53
N ILE A 334 -1.34 17.31 4.17
CA ILE A 334 -2.03 16.48 5.16
C ILE A 334 -3.48 16.27 4.71
N GLY A 335 -3.86 15.03 4.43
CA GLY A 335 -5.22 14.70 3.98
C GLY A 335 -6.30 14.79 5.07
N GLY A 336 -5.93 14.69 6.36
CA GLY A 336 -6.86 14.82 7.48
C GLY A 336 -6.32 14.20 8.77
N GLY A 337 -7.22 13.62 9.58
CA GLY A 337 -6.84 12.92 10.81
C GLY A 337 -6.54 13.84 12.00
N LEU A 338 -5.86 13.33 13.02
CA LEU A 338 -5.53 14.03 14.28
C LEU A 338 -4.03 14.08 14.50
N ASN A 339 -3.49 15.23 14.93
CA ASN A 339 -2.09 15.35 15.37
C ASN A 339 -1.02 14.96 14.32
N ASN A 340 -1.32 15.10 13.02
CA ASN A 340 -0.34 14.78 11.98
C ASN A 340 0.59 15.96 11.72
N THR A 341 1.87 15.70 11.45
CA THR A 341 2.88 16.74 11.19
C THR A 341 3.62 16.48 9.88
N VAL A 342 3.74 17.50 9.04
CA VAL A 342 4.68 17.55 7.92
C VAL A 342 5.65 18.70 8.15
N GLY A 343 6.93 18.40 8.25
CA GLY A 343 8.01 19.34 8.55
C GLY A 343 8.55 19.22 9.97
N ASN A 344 9.62 19.96 10.24
CA ASN A 344 10.40 19.90 11.48
C ASN A 344 10.41 21.22 12.26
N ALA A 345 9.66 22.23 11.80
CA ALA A 345 9.54 23.57 12.38
C ALA A 345 10.87 24.32 12.58
N ASN A 346 11.88 24.03 11.75
CA ASN A 346 13.10 24.83 11.70
C ASN A 346 12.93 26.05 10.76
N ALA A 347 14.01 26.79 10.50
CA ALA A 347 13.97 27.98 9.64
C ALA A 347 14.11 27.67 8.13
N ASP A 348 14.41 26.42 7.77
CA ASP A 348 14.57 25.96 6.39
C ASP A 348 13.33 25.21 5.92
N PHE A 349 12.47 25.91 5.19
CA PHE A 349 11.23 25.35 4.63
C PHE A 349 11.44 24.29 3.52
N THR A 350 12.68 23.89 3.21
CA THR A 350 12.99 23.02 2.07
C THR A 350 13.43 21.60 2.43
N ASP A 351 13.72 21.32 3.71
CA ASP A 351 14.29 20.03 4.12
C ASP A 351 13.23 18.93 4.31
N ALA A 352 11.96 19.30 4.54
CA ALA A 352 10.79 18.42 4.48
C ALA A 352 9.84 18.73 3.32
N ARG A 353 10.34 19.41 2.27
CA ARG A 353 9.55 19.85 1.12
C ARG A 353 8.74 18.72 0.49
N ALA A 354 7.47 18.98 0.18
CA ALA A 354 6.56 18.01 -0.42
C ALA A 354 6.34 16.72 0.39
N GLY A 355 6.61 16.76 1.70
CA GLY A 355 6.23 15.69 2.61
C GLY A 355 4.71 15.50 2.61
N THR A 356 4.26 14.24 2.67
CA THR A 356 2.83 13.93 2.59
C THR A 356 2.41 13.00 3.73
N VAL A 357 1.37 13.40 4.46
CA VAL A 357 0.63 12.51 5.36
C VAL A 357 -0.80 12.34 4.84
N GLY A 358 -1.20 11.13 4.45
CA GLY A 358 -2.55 10.90 3.92
C GLY A 358 -3.66 11.08 4.97
N GLY A 359 -3.38 10.85 6.25
CA GLY A 359 -4.31 11.02 7.36
C GLY A 359 -3.88 10.23 8.60
N GLY A 360 -4.84 9.69 9.35
CA GLY A 360 -4.56 8.89 10.56
C GLY A 360 -4.30 9.74 11.80
N GLU A 361 -3.57 9.19 12.77
CA GLU A 361 -3.28 9.87 14.04
C GLU A 361 -1.78 9.87 14.37
N SER A 362 -1.26 11.04 14.77
CA SER A 362 0.12 11.22 15.25
C SER A 362 1.21 10.80 14.25
N ASN A 363 0.94 10.87 12.94
CA ASN A 363 1.94 10.57 11.92
C ASN A 363 2.83 11.78 11.64
N ARG A 364 4.13 11.56 11.43
CA ARG A 364 5.13 12.62 11.26
C ARG A 364 6.02 12.38 10.04
N VAL A 365 6.19 13.41 9.21
CA VAL A 365 7.12 13.40 8.06
C VAL A 365 8.02 14.62 8.17
N GLU A 366 9.32 14.41 8.37
CA GLU A 366 10.32 15.48 8.52
C GLU A 366 11.36 15.52 7.38
N ALA A 367 11.12 14.78 6.28
CA ALA A 367 12.05 14.67 5.17
C ALA A 367 11.38 14.96 3.83
N GLY A 368 12.15 15.54 2.92
CA GLY A 368 11.68 15.93 1.59
C GLY A 368 11.16 14.74 0.79
N TYR A 369 10.03 14.93 0.11
CA TYR A 369 9.35 13.94 -0.73
C TYR A 369 8.95 12.65 -0.02
N ALA A 370 9.04 12.60 1.32
CA ALA A 370 8.67 11.43 2.08
C ALA A 370 7.16 11.33 2.29
N ILE A 371 6.67 10.09 2.41
CA ILE A 371 5.24 9.81 2.41
C ILE A 371 4.89 8.89 3.58
N VAL A 372 3.93 9.31 4.40
CA VAL A 372 3.19 8.43 5.30
C VAL A 372 1.74 8.39 4.84
N SER A 373 1.28 7.29 4.24
CA SER A 373 -0.09 7.26 3.68
C SER A 373 -1.19 7.31 4.76
N GLY A 374 -0.88 6.95 6.02
CA GLY A 374 -1.80 7.03 7.16
C GLY A 374 -1.36 6.17 8.35
N GLY A 375 -2.32 5.70 9.15
CA GLY A 375 -2.06 4.83 10.31
C GLY A 375 -1.94 5.57 11.64
N PHE A 376 -1.28 4.96 12.63
CA PHE A 376 -1.09 5.52 13.97
C PHE A 376 0.41 5.61 14.32
N ASN A 377 0.87 6.82 14.65
CA ASN A 377 2.20 7.07 15.20
C ASN A 377 3.35 6.54 14.32
N ASN A 378 3.25 6.75 13.01
CA ASN A 378 4.35 6.44 12.08
C ASN A 378 5.21 7.69 11.84
N ALA A 379 6.53 7.55 11.79
CA ALA A 379 7.42 8.69 11.63
C ALA A 379 8.54 8.44 10.62
N ILE A 380 8.75 9.41 9.72
CA ILE A 380 9.93 9.52 8.86
C ILE A 380 10.71 10.74 9.30
N GLN A 381 11.93 10.55 9.77
CA GLN A 381 12.78 11.60 10.34
C GLN A 381 13.60 12.36 9.28
N THR A 382 14.22 13.47 9.70
CA THR A 382 15.00 14.37 8.85
C THR A 382 16.05 13.67 7.98
N SER A 383 16.32 14.21 6.80
CA SER A 383 17.31 13.71 5.83
C SER A 383 17.03 12.32 5.23
N SER A 384 15.89 11.69 5.53
CA SER A 384 15.45 10.41 4.94
C SER A 384 14.61 10.62 3.68
N ILE A 385 15.18 11.37 2.73
CA ILE A 385 14.51 11.85 1.51
C ILE A 385 13.86 10.70 0.74
N ALA A 386 12.65 10.96 0.20
CA ALA A 386 11.88 10.04 -0.63
C ALA A 386 11.55 8.68 0.04
N SER A 387 11.60 8.62 1.36
CA SER A 387 11.20 7.42 2.10
C SER A 387 9.69 7.27 2.21
N THR A 388 9.21 6.04 2.34
CA THR A 388 7.77 5.76 2.38
C THR A 388 7.42 4.85 3.54
N ILE A 389 6.38 5.23 4.30
CA ILE A 389 5.64 4.35 5.19
C ILE A 389 4.20 4.27 4.67
N SER A 390 3.78 3.12 4.14
CA SER A 390 2.43 3.02 3.56
C SER A 390 1.30 2.95 4.61
N GLY A 391 1.62 2.76 5.90
CA GLY A 391 0.66 2.82 6.99
C GLY A 391 1.08 2.00 8.21
N GLY A 392 0.11 1.42 8.91
CA GLY A 392 0.36 0.59 10.08
C GLY A 392 0.48 1.39 11.39
N ARG A 393 1.17 0.82 12.38
CA ARG A 393 1.27 1.40 13.73
C ARG A 393 2.72 1.43 14.22
N ASN A 394 3.18 2.56 14.73
CA ASN A 394 4.51 2.69 15.35
C ASN A 394 5.66 2.28 14.41
N ASN A 395 5.57 2.60 13.11
CA ASN A 395 6.65 2.35 12.17
C ASN A 395 7.57 3.58 12.07
N PHE A 396 8.89 3.35 12.08
CA PHE A 396 9.89 4.41 12.13
C PHE A 396 10.92 4.24 11.02
N ILE A 397 11.16 5.31 10.27
CA ILE A 397 12.33 5.48 9.41
C ILE A 397 13.13 6.64 10.01
N GLN A 398 14.29 6.33 10.58
CA GLN A 398 15.12 7.29 11.29
C GLN A 398 16.04 8.08 10.35
N VAL A 399 16.73 9.08 10.90
CA VAL A 399 17.52 10.07 10.16
C VAL A 399 18.50 9.49 9.13
N ASN A 400 18.72 10.22 8.02
CA ASN A 400 19.67 9.86 6.95
C ASN A 400 19.42 8.50 6.27
N SER A 401 18.18 8.01 6.23
CA SER A 401 17.80 6.73 5.61
C SER A 401 17.07 6.95 4.30
N ILE A 402 17.79 7.39 3.28
CA ILE A 402 17.24 7.83 1.99
C ILE A 402 16.60 6.66 1.23
N ASN A 403 15.45 6.88 0.58
CA ASN A 403 14.70 5.85 -0.18
C ASN A 403 14.29 4.62 0.65
N ALA A 404 14.22 4.73 1.98
CA ALA A 404 13.82 3.63 2.82
C ALA A 404 12.31 3.37 2.71
N THR A 405 11.89 2.11 2.82
CA THR A 405 10.48 1.74 2.68
C THR A 405 10.03 0.84 3.82
N ILE A 406 8.90 1.20 4.44
CA ILE A 406 8.12 0.31 5.30
C ILE A 406 6.72 0.20 4.72
N SER A 407 6.35 -0.95 4.15
CA SER A 407 5.04 -1.08 3.50
C SER A 407 3.86 -1.20 4.49
N GLY A 408 4.12 -1.36 5.80
CA GLY A 408 3.09 -1.34 6.84
C GLY A 408 3.49 -2.14 8.08
N GLY A 409 2.51 -2.76 8.74
CA GLY A 409 2.73 -3.58 9.93
C GLY A 409 2.82 -2.76 11.23
N GLU A 410 3.45 -3.35 12.25
CA GLU A 410 3.56 -2.76 13.58
C GLU A 410 5.01 -2.76 14.08
N GLN A 411 5.44 -1.64 14.68
CA GLN A 411 6.75 -1.54 15.36
C GLN A 411 7.96 -1.84 14.46
N ASN A 412 7.84 -1.67 13.14
CA ASN A 412 8.96 -1.84 12.23
C ASN A 412 9.86 -0.61 12.27
N ASN A 413 11.18 -0.82 12.36
CA ASN A 413 12.14 0.27 12.53
C ASN A 413 13.32 0.12 11.58
N ILE A 414 13.48 1.10 10.69
CA ILE A 414 14.71 1.32 9.93
C ILE A 414 15.47 2.43 10.65
N GLU A 415 16.58 2.08 11.28
CA GLU A 415 17.41 3.01 12.05
C GLU A 415 18.18 4.01 11.19
N ALA A 416 18.94 4.90 11.83
CA ALA A 416 19.68 5.95 11.15
C ALA A 416 20.72 5.41 10.16
N ASN A 417 20.97 6.16 9.08
CA ASN A 417 21.97 5.85 8.06
C ASN A 417 21.71 4.48 7.38
N ASN A 418 20.48 4.27 6.88
CA ASN A 418 20.08 3.07 6.13
C ASN A 418 19.53 3.45 4.76
N ALA A 419 20.41 3.70 3.79
CA ALA A 419 20.00 3.99 2.42
C ALA A 419 19.32 2.76 1.78
N ALA A 420 18.15 2.94 1.20
CA ALA A 420 17.36 1.90 0.52
C ALA A 420 17.00 0.67 1.39
N GLY A 421 17.00 0.82 2.73
CA GLY A 421 16.49 -0.22 3.63
C GLY A 421 15.01 -0.49 3.38
N THR A 422 14.60 -1.76 3.34
CA THR A 422 13.21 -2.13 3.06
C THR A 422 12.67 -3.11 4.10
N ILE A 423 11.54 -2.77 4.72
CA ILE A 423 10.74 -3.69 5.51
C ILE A 423 9.36 -3.83 4.83
N GLY A 424 9.07 -5.02 4.28
CA GLY A 424 7.79 -5.26 3.60
C GLY A 424 6.57 -5.29 4.53
N GLY A 425 6.77 -5.39 5.84
CA GLY A 425 5.72 -5.31 6.87
C GLY A 425 6.04 -6.18 8.08
N GLY A 426 5.00 -6.75 8.70
CA GLY A 426 5.16 -7.63 9.87
C GLY A 426 5.20 -6.88 11.20
N ILE A 427 5.73 -7.53 12.24
CA ILE A 427 5.77 -7.00 13.61
C ILE A 427 7.21 -6.94 14.11
N ALA A 428 7.62 -5.78 14.63
CA ALA A 428 8.90 -5.61 15.32
C ALA A 428 10.15 -6.00 14.48
N ASN A 429 10.09 -5.83 13.16
CA ASN A 429 11.26 -6.05 12.31
C ASN A 429 12.18 -4.82 12.34
N ARG A 430 13.50 -5.05 12.34
CA ARG A 430 14.49 -3.99 12.57
C ARG A 430 15.67 -4.09 11.61
N ILE A 431 15.96 -3.00 10.92
CA ILE A 431 17.23 -2.80 10.22
C ILE A 431 17.99 -1.76 11.03
N GLN A 432 19.08 -2.16 11.68
CA GLN A 432 19.88 -1.30 12.55
C GLN A 432 20.80 -0.38 11.75
N SER A 433 21.44 0.59 12.41
CA SER A 433 22.21 1.63 11.73
C SER A 433 23.32 1.09 10.81
N GLY A 434 23.41 1.62 9.59
CA GLY A 434 24.42 1.21 8.60
C GLY A 434 24.13 -0.12 7.91
N GLY A 435 22.88 -0.56 7.88
CA GLY A 435 22.39 -1.74 7.16
C GLY A 435 21.90 -1.44 5.74
N ASP A 436 22.61 -0.58 5.00
CA ASP A 436 22.26 -0.12 3.66
C ASP A 436 21.82 -1.25 2.72
N ALA A 437 20.77 -0.98 1.94
CA ALA A 437 20.17 -1.87 0.96
C ALA A 437 19.79 -3.26 1.52
N SER A 438 19.57 -3.37 2.82
CA SER A 438 19.07 -4.60 3.44
C SER A 438 17.54 -4.68 3.35
N ILE A 439 17.05 -5.91 3.20
CA ILE A 439 15.64 -6.20 2.99
C ILE A 439 15.18 -7.18 4.07
N ILE A 440 14.08 -6.85 4.74
CA ILE A 440 13.27 -7.78 5.53
C ILE A 440 11.90 -7.82 4.88
N ALA A 441 11.54 -8.91 4.19
CA ALA A 441 10.27 -8.96 3.46
C ALA A 441 9.05 -8.97 4.40
N GLY A 442 9.19 -9.43 5.65
CA GLY A 442 8.14 -9.40 6.68
C GLY A 442 8.48 -10.28 7.88
N GLY A 443 7.44 -10.83 8.54
CA GLY A 443 7.59 -11.73 9.69
C GLY A 443 7.58 -11.01 11.05
N VAL A 444 8.12 -11.66 12.08
CA VAL A 444 8.09 -11.17 13.47
C VAL A 444 9.50 -11.12 14.06
N GLY A 445 9.94 -9.94 14.53
CA GLY A 445 11.18 -9.82 15.28
C GLY A 445 12.45 -10.12 14.48
N ASN A 446 12.42 -10.01 13.15
CA ASN A 446 13.62 -10.23 12.34
C ASN A 446 14.53 -9.00 12.40
N THR A 447 15.84 -9.23 12.52
CA THR A 447 16.81 -8.15 12.71
C THR A 447 18.00 -8.29 11.76
N VAL A 448 18.34 -7.18 11.09
CA VAL A 448 19.64 -6.96 10.47
C VAL A 448 20.38 -5.97 11.36
N GLN A 449 21.50 -6.38 11.95
CA GLN A 449 22.24 -5.59 12.93
C GLN A 449 23.18 -4.55 12.28
N SER A 450 23.77 -3.70 13.12
CA SER A 450 24.51 -2.52 12.67
C SER A 450 25.66 -2.85 11.71
N GLY A 451 25.82 -2.07 10.64
CA GLY A 451 26.90 -2.21 9.65
C GLY A 451 26.75 -3.40 8.68
N ALA A 452 25.68 -4.18 8.78
CA ALA A 452 25.42 -5.33 7.94
C ALA A 452 24.70 -4.90 6.65
N ILE A 453 25.42 -4.70 5.55
CA ILE A 453 24.89 -4.17 4.27
C ILE A 453 24.50 -5.26 3.26
N HIS A 454 23.57 -4.94 2.36
CA HIS A 454 23.11 -5.81 1.26
C HIS A 454 22.57 -7.19 1.73
N ASN A 455 21.85 -7.21 2.83
CA ASN A 455 21.32 -8.46 3.40
C ASN A 455 19.87 -8.71 3.01
N ALA A 456 19.45 -9.97 3.06
CA ALA A 456 18.06 -10.36 2.83
C ALA A 456 17.55 -11.31 3.91
N ILE A 457 16.44 -10.94 4.55
CA ILE A 457 15.61 -11.83 5.35
C ILE A 457 14.25 -11.98 4.66
N GLY A 458 13.94 -13.17 4.16
CA GLY A 458 12.69 -13.43 3.43
C GLY A 458 11.44 -13.46 4.32
N GLY A 459 11.59 -13.59 5.64
CA GLY A 459 10.50 -13.56 6.62
C GLY A 459 10.79 -14.44 7.83
N GLY A 460 9.74 -15.01 8.42
CA GLY A 460 9.86 -15.91 9.59
C GLY A 460 9.90 -15.17 10.93
N GLN A 461 10.41 -15.83 11.97
CA GLN A 461 10.40 -15.33 13.34
C GLN A 461 11.82 -15.28 13.93
N GLY A 462 12.22 -14.12 14.45
CA GLY A 462 13.46 -13.99 15.23
C GLY A 462 14.74 -14.32 14.45
N ASN A 463 14.73 -14.19 13.12
CA ASN A 463 15.94 -14.38 12.32
C ASN A 463 16.86 -13.17 12.49
N ASN A 464 18.16 -13.42 12.68
CA ASN A 464 19.13 -12.38 13.02
C ASN A 464 20.38 -12.48 12.14
N ILE A 465 20.67 -11.41 11.42
CA ILE A 465 21.96 -11.20 10.75
C ILE A 465 22.75 -10.23 11.62
N GLU A 466 23.82 -10.71 12.24
CA GLU A 466 24.59 -9.96 13.24
C GLU A 466 25.47 -8.84 12.63
N ALA A 467 26.03 -8.00 13.50
CA ALA A 467 26.70 -6.77 13.11
C ALA A 467 27.83 -6.99 12.10
N ASN A 468 27.94 -6.11 11.10
CA ASN A 468 28.94 -6.15 10.03
C ASN A 468 28.91 -7.43 9.15
N ALA A 469 27.82 -8.21 9.20
CA ALA A 469 27.66 -9.37 8.32
C ALA A 469 27.06 -8.94 6.97
N SER A 470 27.84 -8.88 5.89
CA SER A 470 27.40 -8.26 4.63
C SER A 470 27.09 -9.29 3.54
N GLY A 471 26.13 -8.97 2.66
CA GLY A 471 25.78 -9.82 1.52
C GLY A 471 25.21 -11.19 1.90
N SER A 472 24.63 -11.30 3.09
CA SER A 472 24.15 -12.56 3.67
C SER A 472 22.63 -12.71 3.52
N THR A 473 22.16 -13.96 3.50
CA THR A 473 20.74 -14.27 3.26
C THR A 473 20.20 -15.26 4.28
N ILE A 474 19.04 -14.95 4.85
CA ILE A 474 18.18 -15.91 5.56
C ILE A 474 16.85 -15.95 4.82
N ALA A 475 16.55 -17.03 4.09
CA ALA A 475 15.31 -17.07 3.31
C ALA A 475 14.04 -17.11 4.19
N GLY A 476 14.12 -17.60 5.43
CA GLY A 476 13.02 -17.59 6.39
C GLY A 476 13.28 -18.50 7.59
N GLY A 477 12.22 -19.04 8.19
CA GLY A 477 12.32 -19.96 9.34
C GLY A 477 12.28 -19.25 10.69
N GLU A 478 12.71 -19.93 11.74
CA GLU A 478 12.69 -19.44 13.12
C GLU A 478 14.08 -19.46 13.75
N ALA A 479 14.45 -18.36 14.42
CA ALA A 479 15.66 -18.24 15.23
C ALA A 479 16.98 -18.56 14.48
N ASN A 480 17.01 -18.37 13.16
CA ASN A 480 18.24 -18.56 12.39
C ASN A 480 19.19 -17.39 12.57
N ARG A 481 20.51 -17.67 12.62
CA ARG A 481 21.53 -16.69 12.98
C ARG A 481 22.74 -16.73 12.06
N ILE A 482 23.04 -15.60 11.43
CA ILE A 482 24.31 -15.37 10.76
C ILE A 482 25.16 -14.50 11.69
N GLN A 483 26.35 -14.98 12.06
CA GLN A 483 27.18 -14.30 13.06
C GLN A 483 27.89 -13.05 12.53
N ALA A 484 28.41 -12.24 13.46
CA ALA A 484 29.00 -10.95 13.18
C ALA A 484 30.26 -11.01 12.29
N SER A 485 30.50 -9.94 11.53
CA SER A 485 31.70 -9.75 10.69
C SER A 485 31.92 -10.82 9.61
N LEU A 486 30.83 -11.45 9.15
CA LEU A 486 30.86 -12.44 8.07
C LEU A 486 30.48 -11.85 6.73
N GLN A 487 30.79 -12.56 5.65
CA GLN A 487 30.34 -12.16 4.32
C GLN A 487 29.78 -13.37 3.57
N TYR A 488 28.70 -13.15 2.84
CA TYR A 488 28.11 -14.12 1.91
C TYR A 488 27.57 -15.42 2.55
N ALA A 489 27.23 -15.39 3.84
CA ALA A 489 26.65 -16.56 4.50
C ALA A 489 25.19 -16.74 4.08
N THR A 490 24.75 -17.99 3.97
CA THR A 490 23.37 -18.32 3.55
C THR A 490 22.73 -19.32 4.49
N ILE A 491 21.51 -19.00 4.95
CA ILE A 491 20.61 -19.93 5.62
C ILE A 491 19.33 -20.06 4.77
N GLY A 492 19.07 -21.24 4.26
CA GLY A 492 17.88 -21.51 3.42
C GLY A 492 16.56 -21.54 4.21
N GLY A 493 16.60 -21.71 5.53
CA GLY A 493 15.44 -21.68 6.41
C GLY A 493 15.61 -22.58 7.63
N GLY A 494 14.52 -23.13 8.15
CA GLY A 494 14.54 -24.07 9.28
C GLY A 494 14.50 -23.40 10.65
N HIS A 495 14.89 -24.14 11.69
CA HIS A 495 14.86 -23.70 13.09
C HIS A 495 16.27 -23.66 13.69
N ALA A 496 16.66 -22.53 14.28
CA ALA A 496 17.88 -22.39 15.06
C ALA A 496 19.19 -22.77 14.32
N ASN A 497 19.26 -22.54 13.00
CA ASN A 497 20.50 -22.78 12.24
C ASN A 497 21.47 -21.60 12.39
N ILE A 498 22.77 -21.90 12.40
CA ILE A 498 23.84 -20.93 12.63
C ILE A 498 24.87 -21.02 11.50
N CYS A 499 25.19 -19.88 10.88
CA CYS A 499 26.40 -19.74 10.04
C CYS A 499 27.39 -18.80 10.73
N ALA A 500 28.63 -19.25 10.91
CA ALA A 500 29.66 -18.54 11.68
C ALA A 500 30.97 -18.24 10.92
N SER A 501 31.00 -18.43 9.60
CA SER A 501 32.20 -18.13 8.80
C SER A 501 31.88 -17.64 7.39
N TYR A 502 32.91 -17.16 6.70
CA TYR A 502 32.82 -16.58 5.36
C TYR A 502 32.27 -17.61 4.36
N ALA A 503 31.23 -17.21 3.62
CA ALA A 503 30.52 -18.04 2.63
C ALA A 503 30.01 -19.39 3.17
N ALA A 504 29.77 -19.50 4.47
CA ALA A 504 29.19 -20.68 5.09
C ALA A 504 27.71 -20.84 4.72
N THR A 505 27.29 -22.07 4.41
CA THR A 505 25.91 -22.37 4.00
C THR A 505 25.26 -23.38 4.95
N ALA A 506 24.04 -23.06 5.42
CA ALA A 506 23.12 -24.00 6.04
C ALA A 506 21.83 -24.07 5.19
N GLY A 507 21.59 -25.17 4.49
CA GLY A 507 20.44 -25.29 3.58
C GLY A 507 19.08 -25.28 4.29
N GLY A 508 19.03 -25.72 5.55
CA GLY A 508 17.81 -25.75 6.37
C GLY A 508 17.94 -26.74 7.52
N GLY A 509 16.82 -27.36 7.91
CA GLY A 509 16.77 -28.30 9.03
C GLY A 509 16.74 -27.62 10.40
N GLU A 510 17.20 -28.31 11.43
CA GLU A 510 17.15 -27.79 12.80
C GLU A 510 18.51 -27.89 13.50
N ALA A 511 18.88 -26.79 14.17
CA ALA A 511 20.07 -26.67 15.00
C ALA A 511 21.38 -27.03 14.27
N ASN A 512 21.46 -26.75 12.97
CA ASN A 512 22.65 -26.99 12.16
C ASN A 512 23.64 -25.82 12.28
N VAL A 513 24.93 -26.12 12.25
CA VAL A 513 26.00 -25.15 12.46
C VAL A 513 27.04 -25.25 11.33
N SER A 514 27.19 -24.19 10.54
CA SER A 514 28.23 -24.08 9.50
C SER A 514 29.27 -23.04 9.91
N ASN A 515 30.40 -23.51 10.46
CA ASN A 515 31.44 -22.68 11.08
C ASN A 515 32.75 -22.62 10.28
N GLY A 516 32.99 -23.53 9.35
CA GLY A 516 34.18 -23.47 8.49
C GLY A 516 34.01 -22.48 7.34
N ARG A 517 35.11 -21.90 6.87
CA ARG A 517 35.08 -21.07 5.65
C ARG A 517 34.66 -21.93 4.46
N TYR A 518 33.68 -21.48 3.67
CA TYR A 518 33.06 -22.27 2.60
C TYR A 518 32.43 -23.61 3.05
N ALA A 519 32.19 -23.81 4.35
CA ALA A 519 31.57 -25.03 4.85
C ALA A 519 30.08 -25.11 4.47
N THR A 520 29.59 -26.34 4.31
CA THR A 520 28.20 -26.59 3.90
C THR A 520 27.53 -27.62 4.80
N VAL A 521 26.38 -27.25 5.36
CA VAL A 521 25.42 -28.16 5.97
C VAL A 521 24.14 -28.09 5.14
N PRO A 522 23.84 -29.05 4.25
CA PRO A 522 22.67 -28.97 3.38
C PRO A 522 21.33 -29.09 4.14
N GLY A 523 21.33 -29.66 5.34
CA GLY A 523 20.14 -29.80 6.18
C GLY A 523 20.33 -30.87 7.26
N GLY A 524 19.22 -31.38 7.79
CA GLY A 524 19.20 -32.42 8.83
C GLY A 524 19.02 -31.86 10.25
N PHE A 525 19.41 -32.64 11.26
CA PHE A 525 19.27 -32.27 12.67
C PHE A 525 20.63 -32.26 13.35
N GLN A 526 20.97 -31.12 13.98
CA GLN A 526 22.16 -30.95 14.79
C GLN A 526 23.47 -31.31 14.08
N ASN A 527 23.62 -31.03 12.79
CA ASN A 527 24.90 -31.23 12.09
C ASN A 527 25.84 -30.04 12.29
N SER A 528 27.15 -30.26 12.23
CA SER A 528 28.16 -29.22 12.37
C SER A 528 29.30 -29.40 11.37
N ALA A 529 29.53 -28.41 10.52
CA ALA A 529 30.63 -28.33 9.57
C ALA A 529 31.62 -27.24 10.04
N ASN A 530 32.61 -27.64 10.85
CA ASN A 530 33.55 -26.73 11.52
C ASN A 530 34.87 -26.55 10.78
N GLY A 531 35.30 -27.53 9.98
CA GLY A 531 36.51 -27.38 9.18
C GLY A 531 36.29 -26.49 7.96
N ASP A 532 37.31 -25.74 7.55
CA ASP A 532 37.27 -25.02 6.28
C ASP A 532 37.02 -26.01 5.13
N TYR A 533 36.17 -25.65 4.17
CA TYR A 533 35.75 -26.49 3.05
C TYR A 533 35.05 -27.81 3.45
N SER A 534 34.56 -27.92 4.69
CA SER A 534 33.93 -29.15 5.18
C SER A 534 32.45 -29.29 4.78
N PHE A 535 31.96 -30.53 4.82
CA PHE A 535 30.58 -30.89 4.50
C PHE A 535 30.00 -31.82 5.56
N ALA A 536 28.88 -31.47 6.19
CA ALA A 536 28.23 -32.31 7.21
C ALA A 536 26.74 -32.49 6.95
N VAL A 537 26.25 -33.72 6.88
CA VAL A 537 24.84 -34.03 6.57
C VAL A 537 24.29 -35.19 7.40
N GLY A 538 23.00 -35.12 7.74
CA GLY A 538 22.25 -36.22 8.37
C GLY A 538 21.74 -35.90 9.77
N ASN A 539 22.02 -36.77 10.74
CA ASN A 539 21.71 -36.56 12.16
C ASN A 539 23.02 -36.55 12.97
N ARG A 540 23.38 -35.40 13.54
CA ARG A 540 24.58 -35.23 14.40
C ARG A 540 25.91 -35.56 13.70
N ALA A 541 26.02 -35.26 12.40
CA ALA A 541 27.29 -35.28 11.68
C ALA A 541 28.19 -34.11 12.12
N ARG A 542 29.48 -34.38 12.38
CA ARG A 542 30.47 -33.40 12.87
C ARG A 542 31.71 -33.41 11.97
N ALA A 543 31.73 -32.59 10.93
CA ALA A 543 32.90 -32.39 10.08
C ALA A 543 33.85 -31.37 10.73
N VAL A 544 34.68 -31.85 11.67
CA VAL A 544 35.55 -31.01 12.52
C VAL A 544 36.80 -30.55 11.79
N HIS A 545 37.33 -31.38 10.90
CA HIS A 545 38.61 -31.17 10.22
C HIS A 545 38.45 -30.50 8.85
N GLN A 546 39.49 -29.79 8.40
CA GLN A 546 39.52 -29.12 7.09
C GLN A 546 39.28 -30.14 5.95
N GLY A 547 38.45 -29.78 4.98
CA GLY A 547 38.15 -30.62 3.82
C GLY A 547 37.38 -31.91 4.13
N SER A 548 36.97 -32.13 5.39
CA SER A 548 36.32 -33.39 5.78
C SER A 548 34.84 -33.42 5.39
N PHE A 549 34.39 -34.57 4.89
CA PHE A 549 33.01 -34.84 4.47
C PHE A 549 32.42 -35.88 5.41
N VAL A 550 31.36 -35.55 6.13
CA VAL A 550 30.76 -36.42 7.15
C VAL A 550 29.28 -36.66 6.89
N TRP A 551 28.92 -37.92 6.65
CA TRP A 551 27.56 -38.36 6.38
C TRP A 551 27.11 -39.28 7.51
N ALA A 552 26.09 -38.85 8.27
CA ALA A 552 25.59 -39.60 9.42
C ALA A 552 24.16 -40.10 9.18
N ASP A 553 23.91 -41.37 9.48
CA ASP A 553 22.56 -41.96 9.50
C ASP A 553 21.68 -41.42 10.65
N SER A 554 20.49 -42.00 10.82
CA SER A 554 19.48 -41.56 11.79
C SER A 554 19.85 -41.81 13.27
N GLN A 555 21.00 -42.42 13.57
CA GLN A 555 21.38 -42.69 14.95
C GLN A 555 21.58 -41.38 15.74
N SER A 556 21.06 -41.35 16.97
CA SER A 556 21.20 -40.18 17.87
C SER A 556 22.55 -40.19 18.59
N ALA A 557 23.62 -40.14 17.82
CA ALA A 557 25.00 -40.09 18.32
C ALA A 557 25.83 -39.20 17.41
N ASP A 558 26.77 -38.44 17.98
CA ASP A 558 27.70 -37.63 17.20
C ASP A 558 28.63 -38.55 16.38
N PHE A 559 28.80 -38.25 15.10
CA PHE A 559 29.76 -38.92 14.21
C PHE A 559 30.76 -37.90 13.70
N LEU A 560 32.02 -38.04 14.08
CA LEU A 560 33.06 -37.04 13.87
C LEU A 560 34.01 -37.44 12.75
N SER A 561 34.54 -36.43 12.05
CA SER A 561 35.74 -36.66 11.25
C SER A 561 36.98 -36.85 12.12
N ALA A 562 37.95 -37.64 11.66
CA ALA A 562 39.17 -37.97 12.41
C ALA A 562 40.42 -37.20 11.93
N MET A 563 40.47 -36.78 10.66
CA MET A 563 41.58 -36.03 10.07
C MET A 563 41.14 -35.12 8.92
N ASN A 564 42.07 -34.30 8.41
CA ASN A 564 41.84 -33.45 7.25
C ASN A 564 41.60 -34.29 5.98
N ASP A 565 40.78 -33.74 5.07
CA ASP A 565 40.53 -34.26 3.71
C ASP A 565 39.98 -35.70 3.66
N GLU A 566 39.28 -36.13 4.71
CA GLU A 566 38.66 -37.46 4.76
C GLU A 566 37.18 -37.45 4.32
N PHE A 567 36.70 -38.61 3.89
CA PHE A 567 35.28 -38.88 3.70
C PHE A 567 34.81 -39.97 4.67
N SER A 568 34.01 -39.57 5.66
CA SER A 568 33.51 -40.42 6.74
C SER A 568 32.01 -40.66 6.58
N ILE A 569 31.60 -41.93 6.55
CA ILE A 569 30.20 -42.34 6.40
C ILE A 569 29.82 -43.28 7.56
N ARG A 570 28.73 -42.96 8.27
CA ARG A 570 28.05 -43.88 9.18
C ARG A 570 26.73 -44.31 8.56
N ALA A 571 26.60 -45.60 8.30
CA ALA A 571 25.37 -46.22 7.80
C ALA A 571 25.13 -47.57 8.50
N ALA A 572 24.23 -47.60 9.49
CA ALA A 572 23.96 -48.79 10.30
C ALA A 572 23.58 -50.03 9.50
N ASN A 573 22.95 -49.85 8.33
CA ASN A 573 22.55 -50.96 7.45
C ASN A 573 23.51 -51.17 6.26
N GLY A 574 24.73 -50.61 6.34
CA GLY A 574 25.76 -50.74 5.30
C GLY A 574 25.76 -49.64 4.24
N LEU A 575 26.77 -49.68 3.37
CA LEU A 575 27.00 -48.76 2.25
C LEU A 575 26.77 -49.50 0.92
N ARG A 576 26.07 -48.86 -0.03
CA ARG A 576 25.89 -49.37 -1.40
C ARG A 576 26.39 -48.33 -2.42
N VAL A 577 27.30 -48.74 -3.31
CA VAL A 577 27.72 -47.96 -4.48
C VAL A 577 27.07 -48.56 -5.72
N GLY A 578 26.20 -47.79 -6.38
CA GLY A 578 25.47 -48.21 -7.58
C GLY A 578 26.21 -47.90 -8.89
N GLY A 579 25.85 -48.60 -9.95
CA GLY A 579 26.26 -48.36 -11.34
C GLY A 579 25.07 -48.02 -12.24
N ASN A 580 25.36 -47.78 -13.53
CA ASN A 580 24.32 -47.48 -14.52
C ASN A 580 23.24 -48.58 -14.59
N GLY A 581 21.98 -48.18 -14.75
CA GLY A 581 20.84 -49.11 -14.86
C GLY A 581 20.41 -49.77 -13.54
N GLY A 582 20.84 -49.25 -12.39
CA GLY A 582 20.45 -49.76 -11.07
C GLY A 582 21.30 -50.92 -10.55
N ALA A 583 22.34 -51.33 -11.28
CA ALA A 583 23.29 -52.34 -10.84
C ALA A 583 23.99 -51.93 -9.54
N THR A 584 24.34 -52.90 -8.69
CA THR A 584 25.17 -52.66 -7.50
C THR A 584 26.61 -53.00 -7.86
N LEU A 585 27.55 -52.07 -7.64
CA LEU A 585 28.97 -52.24 -7.94
C LEU A 585 29.74 -52.72 -6.70
N MET A 586 29.41 -52.16 -5.53
CA MET A 586 30.08 -52.46 -4.27
C MET A 586 29.10 -52.32 -3.12
N THR A 587 29.18 -53.23 -2.15
CA THR A 587 28.49 -53.13 -0.86
C THR A 587 29.43 -53.35 0.29
N LEU A 588 29.27 -52.57 1.35
CA LEU A 588 29.78 -52.89 2.69
C LEU A 588 28.56 -53.22 3.55
N ASP A 589 28.43 -54.44 4.03
CA ASP A 589 27.28 -54.85 4.83
C ASP A 589 27.44 -54.48 6.33
N PRO A 590 26.39 -54.65 7.16
CA PRO A 590 26.47 -54.35 8.60
C PRO A 590 27.48 -55.19 9.40
N THR A 591 27.95 -56.31 8.84
CA THR A 591 28.97 -57.17 9.46
C THR A 591 30.40 -56.75 9.08
N GLY A 592 30.53 -55.74 8.20
CA GLY A 592 31.80 -55.27 7.67
C GLY A 592 32.28 -56.03 6.43
N GLN A 593 31.44 -56.87 5.83
CA GLN A 593 31.80 -57.59 4.61
C GLN A 593 31.76 -56.64 3.40
N LEU A 594 32.92 -56.47 2.76
CA LEU A 594 33.03 -55.82 1.46
C LEU A 594 32.74 -56.84 0.35
N THR A 595 31.71 -56.60 -0.45
CA THR A 595 31.41 -57.35 -1.68
C THR A 595 31.56 -56.43 -2.89
N VAL A 596 32.31 -56.88 -3.90
CA VAL A 596 32.49 -56.16 -5.18
C VAL A 596 31.92 -57.01 -6.31
N PHE A 597 31.06 -56.41 -7.15
CA PHE A 597 30.36 -57.08 -8.23
C PHE A 597 31.00 -56.75 -9.58
N GLY A 598 31.42 -57.77 -10.33
CA GLY A 598 31.82 -57.65 -11.74
C GLY A 598 30.87 -58.46 -12.61
N SER A 599 30.10 -57.80 -13.48
CA SER A 599 29.15 -58.50 -14.38
C SER A 599 29.75 -58.81 -15.75
N THR A 600 30.65 -57.96 -16.25
CA THR A 600 31.30 -58.12 -17.58
C THR A 600 32.82 -58.07 -17.51
N GLN A 601 33.39 -57.79 -16.34
CA GLN A 601 34.82 -57.65 -16.08
C GLN A 601 35.19 -58.28 -14.73
N ASN A 602 36.47 -58.26 -14.37
CA ASN A 602 36.96 -58.76 -13.08
C ASN A 602 36.25 -58.06 -11.92
N GLY A 603 35.81 -58.81 -10.91
CA GLY A 603 35.29 -58.21 -9.66
C GLY A 603 36.37 -57.42 -8.91
N VAL A 604 37.58 -57.98 -8.78
CA VAL A 604 38.76 -57.31 -8.20
C VAL A 604 39.97 -57.54 -9.11
N GLN A 605 40.69 -56.47 -9.48
CA GLN A 605 41.94 -56.53 -10.25
C GLN A 605 43.04 -55.74 -9.55
N GLY A 606 44.09 -56.42 -9.09
CA GLY A 606 45.27 -55.79 -8.50
C GLY A 606 46.47 -55.85 -9.46
N ILE A 607 46.98 -54.68 -9.86
CA ILE A 607 48.20 -54.54 -10.67
C ILE A 607 49.26 -53.89 -9.77
N SER A 608 50.39 -54.57 -9.56
CA SER A 608 51.50 -54.05 -8.76
C SER A 608 52.82 -54.19 -9.51
N THR A 609 53.69 -53.19 -9.38
CA THR A 609 55.00 -53.14 -10.04
C THR A 609 56.14 -53.61 -9.12
N SER A 610 55.93 -53.62 -7.80
CA SER A 610 56.96 -53.96 -6.81
C SER A 610 56.49 -54.92 -5.71
N GLY A 611 55.18 -55.09 -5.52
CA GLY A 611 54.60 -55.94 -4.48
C GLY A 611 53.56 -56.92 -5.02
N ASN A 612 52.77 -57.52 -4.12
CA ASN A 612 51.64 -58.36 -4.49
C ASN A 612 50.53 -57.51 -5.11
N GLY A 613 49.89 -57.99 -6.19
CA GLY A 613 48.73 -57.31 -6.78
C GLY A 613 47.50 -57.37 -5.86
N VAL A 614 47.15 -58.56 -5.38
CA VAL A 614 46.12 -58.82 -4.37
C VAL A 614 46.70 -59.78 -3.34
N GLN A 615 46.51 -59.51 -2.04
CA GLN A 615 46.95 -60.37 -0.94
C GLN A 615 45.77 -60.65 -0.02
N GLY A 616 45.42 -61.93 0.14
CA GLY A 616 44.47 -62.39 1.15
C GLY A 616 45.21 -62.90 2.38
N ASN A 617 44.78 -62.48 3.58
CA ASN A 617 45.34 -62.92 4.85
C ASN A 617 44.20 -63.26 5.80
N SER A 618 44.26 -64.43 6.44
CA SER A 618 43.30 -64.86 7.45
C SER A 618 44.03 -65.15 8.75
N ALA A 619 43.60 -64.52 9.85
CA ALA A 619 44.13 -64.79 11.18
C ALA A 619 43.45 -66.01 11.85
N SER A 620 42.49 -66.65 11.18
CA SER A 620 41.77 -67.81 11.69
C SER A 620 42.48 -69.12 11.33
N SER A 621 42.58 -70.05 12.29
CA SER A 621 43.23 -71.35 12.09
C SER A 621 42.45 -72.32 11.20
N ILE A 622 41.22 -71.99 10.83
CA ILE A 622 40.33 -72.85 10.04
C ILE A 622 39.85 -72.20 8.73
N ALA A 623 40.23 -70.94 8.46
CA ALA A 623 39.76 -70.21 7.29
C ALA A 623 40.89 -69.96 6.30
N SER A 624 40.56 -69.97 5.01
CA SER A 624 41.50 -69.66 3.94
C SER A 624 41.78 -68.16 3.86
N GLY A 625 43.03 -67.76 3.61
CA GLY A 625 43.35 -66.36 3.28
C GLY A 625 42.74 -65.92 1.94
N VAL A 626 42.68 -66.84 0.96
CA VAL A 626 41.98 -66.69 -0.32
C VAL A 626 41.21 -67.98 -0.59
N TYR A 627 39.92 -67.88 -0.94
CA TYR A 627 39.08 -69.00 -1.35
C TYR A 627 38.56 -68.74 -2.77
N GLY A 628 39.06 -69.52 -3.74
CA GLY A 628 38.63 -69.43 -5.13
C GLY A 628 37.67 -70.57 -5.48
N GLU A 629 36.46 -70.22 -5.89
CA GLU A 629 35.41 -71.17 -6.28
C GLU A 629 34.88 -70.82 -7.66
N ASN A 630 34.63 -71.85 -8.48
CA ASN A 630 33.90 -71.71 -9.72
C ASN A 630 32.65 -72.59 -9.68
N GLY A 631 31.47 -71.99 -9.54
CA GLY A 631 30.20 -72.70 -9.49
C GLY A 631 29.70 -73.21 -10.87
N SER A 632 30.42 -72.92 -11.95
CA SER A 632 30.09 -73.33 -13.33
C SER A 632 31.09 -74.38 -13.82
N GLY A 633 30.62 -75.42 -14.51
CA GLY A 633 31.39 -76.67 -14.69
C GLY A 633 32.69 -76.61 -15.51
N ASN A 634 33.04 -75.49 -16.15
CA ASN A 634 34.19 -75.42 -17.07
C ASN A 634 35.27 -74.40 -16.69
N GLY A 635 35.07 -73.61 -15.64
CA GLY A 635 36.02 -72.56 -15.27
C GLY A 635 36.98 -72.97 -14.15
N TYR A 636 38.01 -72.16 -13.91
CA TYR A 636 38.99 -72.39 -12.85
C TYR A 636 38.52 -71.74 -11.54
N GLY A 637 38.67 -72.43 -10.41
CA GLY A 637 38.54 -71.81 -9.08
C GLY A 637 39.74 -70.88 -8.80
N VAL A 638 40.96 -71.35 -9.11
CA VAL A 638 42.20 -70.57 -9.07
C VAL A 638 43.01 -70.87 -10.34
N ALA A 639 43.45 -69.82 -11.06
CA ALA A 639 44.32 -69.95 -12.21
C ALA A 639 45.56 -69.06 -12.03
N GLY A 640 46.74 -69.68 -12.02
CA GLY A 640 48.02 -68.98 -11.96
C GLY A 640 48.75 -69.05 -13.30
N ARG A 641 49.42 -67.97 -13.68
CA ARG A 641 50.36 -67.94 -14.82
C ARG A 641 51.58 -67.13 -14.44
N ALA A 642 52.76 -67.68 -14.72
CA ALA A 642 54.04 -66.99 -14.58
C ALA A 642 54.81 -67.05 -15.91
N SER A 643 55.59 -66.01 -16.20
CA SER A 643 56.47 -65.95 -17.37
C SER A 643 57.93 -66.17 -16.95
N GLY A 644 58.78 -66.64 -17.88
CA GLY A 644 60.19 -66.92 -17.60
C GLY A 644 60.37 -68.03 -16.56
N SER A 645 61.24 -67.81 -15.56
CA SER A 645 61.55 -68.79 -14.49
C SER A 645 60.64 -68.70 -13.26
N GLY A 646 59.57 -67.88 -13.32
CA GLY A 646 58.64 -67.67 -12.21
C GLY A 646 57.81 -68.91 -11.85
N LYS A 647 57.12 -68.87 -10.70
CA LYS A 647 56.22 -69.92 -10.24
C LYS A 647 54.78 -69.40 -10.28
N ALA A 648 53.91 -70.10 -11.02
CA ALA A 648 52.51 -69.70 -11.16
C ALA A 648 51.69 -69.92 -9.88
N ILE A 649 52.01 -70.99 -9.15
CA ILE A 649 51.45 -71.33 -7.84
C ILE A 649 52.64 -71.77 -6.97
N PHE A 650 52.75 -71.19 -5.77
CA PHE A 650 53.75 -71.56 -4.77
C PHE A 650 53.02 -71.84 -3.46
N GLY A 651 53.15 -73.07 -2.96
CA GLY A 651 52.65 -73.48 -1.66
C GLY A 651 53.84 -73.77 -0.75
N GLU A 652 53.80 -73.24 0.46
CA GLU A 652 54.80 -73.48 1.49
C GLU A 652 54.09 -73.81 2.79
N ASN A 653 54.56 -74.86 3.46
CA ASN A 653 54.19 -75.14 4.83
C ASN A 653 55.47 -75.50 5.60
N PRO A 654 55.96 -74.61 6.48
CA PRO A 654 57.22 -74.84 7.18
C PRO A 654 57.10 -75.92 8.28
N ASN A 655 55.87 -76.34 8.63
CA ASN A 655 55.66 -77.41 9.58
C ASN A 655 55.86 -78.77 8.89
N ALA A 656 56.72 -79.63 9.46
CA ALA A 656 57.04 -80.95 8.91
C ALA A 656 55.83 -81.90 8.75
N SER A 657 54.75 -81.68 9.50
CA SER A 657 53.49 -82.44 9.36
C SER A 657 52.44 -81.75 8.49
N GLY A 658 52.72 -80.52 8.03
CA GLY A 658 51.83 -79.72 7.22
C GLY A 658 51.98 -80.00 5.72
N LEU A 659 50.92 -79.75 4.96
CA LEU A 659 50.91 -79.89 3.51
C LEU A 659 51.07 -78.53 2.84
N ALA A 660 51.92 -78.43 1.82
CA ALA A 660 51.99 -77.28 0.92
C ALA A 660 50.85 -77.26 -0.12
N GLY A 661 50.22 -78.41 -0.37
CA GLY A 661 49.05 -78.56 -1.24
C GLY A 661 48.27 -79.83 -0.92
N TYR A 662 46.95 -79.78 -1.07
CA TYR A 662 46.05 -80.90 -0.86
C TYR A 662 45.00 -80.92 -1.99
N PHE A 663 45.00 -81.98 -2.79
CA PHE A 663 44.14 -82.09 -3.98
C PHE A 663 43.20 -83.29 -3.81
N ILE A 664 41.90 -83.03 -3.91
CA ILE A 664 40.88 -84.08 -4.00
C ILE A 664 40.50 -84.25 -5.47
N GLY A 665 40.63 -85.47 -5.99
CA GLY A 665 40.35 -85.78 -7.39
C GLY A 665 41.61 -85.94 -8.25
N ASN A 666 41.44 -85.78 -9.56
CA ASN A 666 42.51 -86.01 -10.52
C ASN A 666 43.43 -84.79 -10.64
N VAL A 667 44.75 -85.01 -10.52
CA VAL A 667 45.77 -84.01 -10.85
C VAL A 667 46.37 -84.37 -12.21
N ARG A 668 46.26 -83.46 -13.17
CA ARG A 668 46.88 -83.60 -14.49
C ARG A 668 48.10 -82.68 -14.58
N VAL A 669 49.23 -83.25 -15.00
CA VAL A 669 50.46 -82.52 -15.29
C VAL A 669 50.87 -82.90 -16.71
N ASP A 670 50.85 -81.94 -17.64
CA ASP A 670 51.24 -82.19 -19.03
C ASP A 670 52.77 -82.16 -19.23
N GLY A 671 53.52 -81.68 -18.24
CA GLY A 671 54.99 -81.72 -18.18
C GLY A 671 55.51 -82.70 -17.12
N ASP A 672 56.76 -82.52 -16.71
CA ASP A 672 57.40 -83.40 -15.73
C ASP A 672 56.96 -83.14 -14.29
N VAL A 673 56.84 -84.21 -13.51
CA VAL A 673 56.69 -84.16 -12.04
C VAL A 673 58.04 -84.46 -11.41
N SER A 674 58.68 -83.44 -10.83
CA SER A 674 59.94 -83.59 -10.08
C SER A 674 59.67 -83.71 -8.59
N VAL A 675 60.11 -84.79 -7.96
CA VAL A 675 59.96 -85.05 -6.52
C VAL A 675 61.33 -85.41 -5.93
N SER A 676 61.84 -84.60 -5.01
CA SER A 676 63.11 -84.91 -4.32
C SER A 676 62.96 -85.94 -3.20
N GLY A 677 61.72 -86.11 -2.69
CA GLY A 677 61.38 -87.11 -1.67
C GLY A 677 60.68 -88.34 -2.24
N ASN A 678 59.83 -88.97 -1.43
CA ASN A 678 59.13 -90.20 -1.79
C ASN A 678 57.84 -89.92 -2.58
N VAL A 679 57.54 -90.78 -3.57
CA VAL A 679 56.22 -90.87 -4.21
C VAL A 679 55.46 -92.02 -3.56
N CYS A 680 54.36 -91.72 -2.88
CA CYS A 680 53.48 -92.72 -2.26
C CYS A 680 52.18 -92.83 -3.07
N SER A 681 51.94 -93.95 -3.75
CA SER A 681 50.70 -94.21 -4.49
C SER A 681 50.24 -95.67 -4.33
N LEU A 682 48.94 -95.91 -4.49
CA LEU A 682 48.40 -97.27 -4.52
C LEU A 682 48.87 -98.04 -5.76
N ASN A 683 48.96 -97.37 -6.90
CA ASN A 683 49.47 -97.90 -8.16
C ASN A 683 50.13 -96.79 -8.98
N ILE A 684 51.15 -97.14 -9.77
CA ILE A 684 51.74 -96.30 -10.82
C ILE A 684 51.50 -97.01 -12.15
N VAL A 685 50.73 -96.38 -13.03
CA VAL A 685 50.50 -96.89 -14.39
C VAL A 685 51.48 -96.19 -15.32
N CYS A 686 52.55 -96.88 -15.69
CA CYS A 686 53.51 -96.36 -16.67
C CYS A 686 52.93 -96.47 -18.09
N ALA A 687 53.01 -95.39 -18.88
CA ALA A 687 52.61 -95.44 -20.27
C ALA A 687 53.52 -96.41 -21.05
N SER A 688 52.92 -97.45 -21.65
CA SER A 688 53.62 -98.43 -22.46
C SER A 688 52.76 -98.89 -23.63
N ASP A 689 52.35 -97.94 -24.47
CA ASP A 689 51.66 -98.20 -25.73
C ASP A 689 52.68 -98.29 -26.88
N ARG A 690 52.49 -99.23 -27.81
CA ARG A 690 53.28 -99.35 -29.03
C ARG A 690 53.16 -98.10 -29.91
N ASN A 691 52.02 -97.42 -29.89
CA ASN A 691 51.80 -96.20 -30.67
C ASN A 691 52.51 -94.97 -30.08
N LEU A 692 52.93 -95.04 -28.81
CA LEU A 692 53.73 -94.00 -28.15
C LEU A 692 55.24 -94.27 -28.28
N LYS A 693 55.64 -95.39 -28.90
CA LYS A 693 57.04 -95.84 -29.00
C LYS A 693 57.43 -96.03 -30.46
N GLU A 694 58.68 -95.77 -30.77
CA GLU A 694 59.25 -95.96 -32.11
C GLU A 694 60.64 -96.60 -32.01
N ASN A 695 61.25 -96.93 -33.16
CA ASN A 695 62.60 -97.51 -33.25
C ASN A 695 62.79 -98.86 -32.53
N PHE A 696 61.83 -99.77 -32.68
CA PHE A 696 61.92 -101.12 -32.10
C PHE A 696 63.08 -101.93 -32.71
N ALA A 697 64.03 -102.35 -31.87
CA ALA A 697 65.10 -103.27 -32.23
C ALA A 697 65.01 -104.56 -31.40
N PRO A 698 65.23 -105.75 -32.00
CA PRO A 698 65.29 -106.99 -31.26
C PRO A 698 66.52 -107.00 -30.33
N ILE A 699 66.35 -107.55 -29.13
CA ILE A 699 67.42 -107.67 -28.13
C ILE A 699 67.80 -109.14 -27.95
N ASP A 700 69.11 -109.42 -27.85
CA ASP A 700 69.60 -110.76 -27.51
C ASP A 700 69.55 -110.97 -25.99
N ALA A 701 68.59 -111.78 -25.57
CA ALA A 701 68.31 -112.10 -24.18
C ALA A 701 69.49 -112.78 -23.45
N GLN A 702 70.31 -113.60 -24.14
CA GLN A 702 71.46 -114.25 -23.51
C GLN A 702 72.58 -113.25 -23.22
N THR A 703 72.80 -112.29 -24.13
CA THR A 703 73.74 -111.18 -23.90
C THR A 703 73.29 -110.29 -22.75
N VAL A 704 71.98 -109.97 -22.65
CA VAL A 704 71.44 -109.22 -21.52
C VAL A 704 71.63 -109.98 -20.20
N LEU A 705 71.35 -111.29 -20.16
CA LEU A 705 71.60 -112.11 -18.98
C LEU A 705 73.08 -112.09 -18.56
N ALA A 706 74.01 -112.23 -19.51
CA ALA A 706 75.43 -112.20 -19.21
C ALA A 706 75.86 -110.88 -18.56
N LYS A 707 75.32 -109.75 -19.05
CA LYS A 707 75.54 -108.42 -18.47
C LYS A 707 74.90 -108.25 -17.09
N VAL A 708 73.68 -108.76 -16.87
CA VAL A 708 73.04 -108.73 -15.55
C VAL A 708 73.80 -109.60 -14.54
N ALA A 709 74.32 -110.76 -14.97
CA ALA A 709 75.05 -111.68 -14.10
C ALA A 709 76.38 -111.11 -13.57
N THR A 710 76.98 -110.14 -14.27
CA THR A 710 78.20 -109.45 -13.84
C THR A 710 77.95 -108.06 -13.27
N LEU A 711 76.69 -107.60 -13.24
CA LEU A 711 76.33 -106.27 -12.76
C LEU A 711 76.47 -106.19 -11.24
N PRO A 712 77.22 -105.22 -10.68
CA PRO A 712 77.32 -105.05 -9.24
C PRO A 712 75.98 -104.71 -8.60
N ILE A 713 75.53 -105.54 -7.65
CA ILE A 713 74.37 -105.28 -6.80
C ILE A 713 74.86 -105.06 -5.37
N THR A 714 74.60 -103.88 -4.82
CA THR A 714 75.05 -103.51 -3.47
C THR A 714 73.89 -103.03 -2.62
N ARG A 715 74.10 -103.04 -1.29
CA ARG A 715 73.18 -102.44 -0.32
C ARG A 715 73.63 -101.00 -0.03
N TRP A 716 72.71 -100.05 -0.02
CA TRP A 716 73.01 -98.62 0.12
C TRP A 716 71.83 -97.88 0.76
N ASN A 717 72.06 -96.63 1.16
CA ASN A 717 71.04 -95.71 1.67
C ASN A 717 71.22 -94.34 1.00
N PHE A 718 70.15 -93.54 0.92
CA PHE A 718 70.28 -92.17 0.42
C PHE A 718 70.97 -91.30 1.48
N LYS A 719 71.74 -90.28 1.05
CA LYS A 719 72.37 -89.34 1.99
C LYS A 719 71.36 -88.54 2.82
N GLN A 720 70.17 -88.33 2.27
CA GLN A 720 69.06 -87.61 2.92
C GLN A 720 68.15 -88.52 3.73
N ASP A 721 68.26 -89.84 3.56
CA ASP A 721 67.54 -90.86 4.34
C ASP A 721 68.53 -91.96 4.73
N THR A 722 69.23 -91.73 5.86
CA THR A 722 70.24 -92.67 6.36
C THR A 722 69.64 -93.86 7.11
N GLY A 723 68.33 -93.87 7.35
CA GLY A 723 67.63 -94.92 8.08
C GLY A 723 67.13 -96.06 7.19
N THR A 724 66.91 -95.80 5.91
CA THR A 724 66.33 -96.77 4.97
C THR A 724 67.43 -97.44 4.13
N ALA A 725 67.54 -98.77 4.24
CA ALA A 725 68.44 -99.56 3.42
C ALA A 725 67.75 -100.04 2.14
N HIS A 726 68.34 -99.74 1.00
CA HIS A 726 67.93 -100.16 -0.34
C HIS A 726 68.92 -101.17 -0.92
N ILE A 727 68.51 -101.89 -1.96
CA ILE A 727 69.36 -102.83 -2.70
C ILE A 727 69.17 -102.62 -4.20
N GLY A 728 70.28 -102.58 -4.94
CA GLY A 728 70.23 -102.40 -6.39
C GLY A 728 71.60 -102.04 -6.97
N PRO A 729 71.69 -101.92 -8.31
CA PRO A 729 72.87 -101.40 -8.97
C PRO A 729 72.95 -99.87 -8.83
N MET A 730 74.15 -99.32 -9.04
CA MET A 730 74.31 -97.88 -9.22
C MET A 730 73.94 -97.48 -10.64
N ALA A 731 73.39 -96.27 -10.82
CA ALA A 731 72.94 -95.79 -12.13
C ALA A 731 74.06 -95.76 -13.17
N GLN A 732 75.28 -95.41 -12.74
CA GLN A 732 76.47 -95.35 -13.60
C GLN A 732 76.81 -96.72 -14.18
N ASP A 733 76.82 -97.76 -13.33
CA ASP A 733 77.13 -99.14 -13.74
C ASP A 733 76.02 -99.70 -14.64
N PHE A 734 74.76 -99.42 -14.31
CA PHE A 734 73.61 -99.84 -15.11
C PHE A 734 73.62 -99.19 -16.50
N TYR A 735 73.85 -97.87 -16.56
CA TYR A 735 73.95 -97.12 -17.82
C TYR A 735 75.14 -97.58 -18.66
N ALA A 736 76.30 -97.83 -18.05
CA ALA A 736 77.46 -98.38 -18.75
C ALA A 736 77.21 -99.79 -19.34
N ALA A 737 76.42 -100.63 -18.66
CA ALA A 737 76.11 -101.98 -19.12
C ALA A 737 75.06 -102.00 -20.25
N PHE A 738 74.01 -101.18 -20.15
CA PHE A 738 72.81 -101.29 -21.01
C PHE A 738 72.59 -100.08 -21.93
N GLY A 739 73.11 -98.89 -21.61
CA GLY A 739 72.98 -97.68 -22.43
C GLY A 739 71.55 -97.16 -22.56
N VAL A 740 70.69 -97.43 -21.57
CA VAL A 740 69.28 -97.02 -21.52
C VAL A 740 69.04 -96.09 -20.33
N GLY A 741 68.06 -95.19 -20.46
CA GLY A 741 67.79 -94.12 -19.51
C GLY A 741 68.28 -92.75 -20.01
N PRO A 742 67.95 -91.66 -19.29
CA PRO A 742 68.26 -90.30 -19.73
C PRO A 742 69.71 -89.87 -19.48
N ASP A 743 70.36 -90.42 -18.45
CA ASP A 743 71.74 -90.11 -18.06
C ASP A 743 72.33 -91.24 -17.17
N ASP A 744 73.57 -91.05 -16.71
CA ASP A 744 74.27 -91.99 -15.81
C ASP A 744 73.92 -91.81 -14.32
N LYS A 745 72.90 -91.00 -14.00
CA LYS A 745 72.49 -90.67 -12.63
C LYS A 745 71.12 -91.21 -12.26
N HIS A 746 70.32 -91.60 -13.25
CA HIS A 746 68.96 -92.08 -13.04
C HIS A 746 68.75 -93.44 -13.71
N ILE A 747 68.12 -94.37 -12.99
CA ILE A 747 67.63 -95.64 -13.56
C ILE A 747 66.12 -95.49 -13.75
N VAL A 748 65.66 -95.61 -15.00
CA VAL A 748 64.22 -95.64 -15.29
C VAL A 748 63.67 -97.00 -14.89
N ALA A 749 62.59 -97.02 -14.12
CA ALA A 749 61.98 -98.26 -13.62
C ALA A 749 61.56 -99.20 -14.77
N ALA A 750 61.01 -98.67 -15.86
CA ALA A 750 60.63 -99.44 -17.03
C ALA A 750 61.84 -100.11 -17.71
N ASP A 751 62.98 -99.42 -17.77
CA ASP A 751 64.22 -99.97 -18.36
C ASP A 751 64.79 -101.08 -17.49
N ALA A 752 64.82 -100.89 -16.16
CA ALA A 752 65.23 -101.93 -15.22
C ALA A 752 64.34 -103.18 -15.30
N GLN A 753 63.02 -102.99 -15.43
CA GLN A 753 62.06 -104.09 -15.62
C GLN A 753 62.27 -104.79 -16.98
N GLY A 754 62.48 -104.04 -18.05
CA GLY A 754 62.76 -104.57 -19.38
C GLY A 754 64.03 -105.42 -19.40
N VAL A 755 65.11 -104.93 -18.78
CA VAL A 755 66.37 -105.67 -18.60
C VAL A 755 66.15 -106.93 -17.77
N ALA A 756 65.40 -106.85 -16.67
CA ALA A 756 65.10 -108.02 -15.84
C ALA A 756 64.30 -109.10 -16.60
N LEU A 757 63.26 -108.70 -17.34
CA LEU A 757 62.46 -109.62 -18.16
C LEU A 757 63.29 -110.26 -19.28
N ALA A 758 64.12 -109.47 -19.97
CA ALA A 758 65.03 -109.99 -20.98
C ALA A 758 66.06 -110.96 -20.38
N ALA A 759 66.62 -110.66 -19.20
CA ALA A 759 67.51 -111.57 -18.49
C ALA A 759 66.80 -112.86 -18.06
N ILE A 760 65.54 -112.80 -17.62
CA ILE A 760 64.72 -113.99 -17.30
C ILE A 760 64.50 -114.83 -18.56
N GLN A 761 64.20 -114.22 -19.70
CA GLN A 761 64.10 -114.92 -20.98
C GLN A 761 65.43 -115.60 -21.35
N GLY A 762 66.54 -114.88 -21.20
CA GLY A 762 67.89 -115.42 -21.42
C GLY A 762 68.20 -116.59 -20.48
N LEU A 763 67.76 -116.50 -19.21
CA LEU A 763 67.93 -117.56 -18.23
C LEU A 763 67.11 -118.79 -18.60
N ASN A 764 65.85 -118.60 -19.02
CA ASN A 764 65.00 -119.68 -19.50
C ASN A 764 65.61 -120.36 -20.74
N GLN A 765 66.14 -119.58 -21.69
CA GLN A 765 66.87 -120.12 -22.85
C GLN A 765 68.08 -120.96 -22.42
N LYS A 766 68.87 -120.46 -21.47
CA LYS A 766 70.02 -121.21 -20.91
C LYS A 766 69.58 -122.50 -20.20
N VAL A 767 68.49 -122.46 -19.43
CA VAL A 767 67.93 -123.63 -18.72
C VAL A 767 67.40 -124.67 -19.72
N GLU A 768 66.66 -124.26 -20.74
CA GLU A 768 66.15 -125.18 -21.77
C GLU A 768 67.29 -125.78 -22.61
N GLN A 769 68.32 -124.98 -22.93
CA GLN A 769 69.54 -125.49 -23.55
C GLN A 769 70.22 -126.54 -22.66
N GLN A 770 70.38 -126.27 -21.37
CA GLN A 770 70.94 -127.22 -20.41
C GLN A 770 70.06 -128.48 -20.24
N ARG A 771 68.73 -128.36 -20.26
CA ARG A 771 67.81 -129.51 -20.23
C ARG A 771 67.92 -130.36 -21.48
N ALA A 772 68.05 -129.75 -22.66
CA ALA A 772 68.26 -130.47 -23.91
C ALA A 772 69.59 -131.24 -23.88
N GLU A 773 70.68 -130.61 -23.42
CA GLU A 773 71.97 -131.26 -23.21
C GLU A 773 71.88 -132.40 -22.18
N LEU A 774 71.16 -132.21 -21.06
CA LEU A 774 70.99 -133.24 -20.04
C LEU A 774 70.23 -134.46 -20.60
N LYS A 775 69.15 -134.24 -21.35
CA LYS A 775 68.37 -135.29 -22.00
C LYS A 775 69.18 -136.07 -23.04
N GLN A 776 70.05 -135.37 -23.77
CA GLN A 776 70.98 -136.00 -24.71
C GLN A 776 71.96 -136.92 -23.94
N LYS A 777 72.53 -136.44 -22.82
CA LYS A 777 73.40 -137.25 -21.96
C LYS A 777 72.67 -138.43 -21.30
N GLU A 778 71.41 -138.29 -20.90
CA GLU A 778 70.60 -139.40 -20.37
C GLU A 778 70.32 -140.48 -21.42
N THR A 779 70.10 -140.08 -22.68
CA THR A 779 69.95 -140.99 -23.82
C THR A 779 71.25 -141.77 -24.05
N GLU A 780 72.38 -141.07 -24.06
CA GLU A 780 73.72 -141.67 -24.20
C GLU A 780 74.06 -142.63 -23.04
N ILE A 781 73.69 -142.29 -21.80
CA ILE A 781 73.85 -143.19 -20.63
C ILE A 781 72.95 -144.43 -20.77
N THR A 782 71.74 -144.30 -21.31
CA THR A 782 70.82 -145.42 -21.50
C THR A 782 71.36 -146.38 -22.56
N GLU A 783 71.88 -145.85 -23.67
CA GLU A 783 72.56 -146.64 -24.70
C GLU A 783 73.81 -147.33 -24.15
N LEU A 784 74.67 -146.63 -23.41
CA LEU A 784 75.85 -147.21 -22.76
C LEU A 784 75.48 -148.33 -21.77
N LYS A 785 74.41 -148.18 -20.99
CA LYS A 785 73.91 -149.24 -20.09
C LYS A 785 73.45 -150.47 -20.88
N GLN A 786 72.79 -150.27 -22.03
CA GLN A 786 72.37 -151.35 -22.91
C GLN A 786 73.58 -152.08 -23.50
N THR A 787 74.62 -151.36 -23.92
CA THR A 787 75.87 -151.96 -24.41
C THR A 787 76.59 -152.77 -23.32
N VAL A 788 76.54 -152.31 -22.06
CA VAL A 788 77.10 -153.06 -20.91
C VAL A 788 76.29 -154.34 -20.62
N ILE A 789 74.96 -154.33 -20.82
CA ILE A 789 74.12 -155.54 -20.70
C ILE A 789 74.46 -156.54 -21.82
N GLU A 790 74.62 -156.07 -23.05
CA GLU A 790 75.02 -156.91 -24.19
C GLU A 790 76.44 -157.49 -24.00
N LEU A 791 77.40 -156.68 -23.53
CA LEU A 791 78.75 -157.14 -23.19
C LEU A 791 78.74 -158.17 -22.05
N LYS A 792 77.90 -158.00 -21.03
CA LYS A 792 77.71 -159.03 -19.98
C LYS A 792 77.17 -160.34 -20.56
N GLY A 793 76.23 -160.27 -21.51
CA GLY A 793 75.73 -161.45 -22.23
C GLY A 793 76.82 -162.17 -23.02
N VAL A 794 77.71 -161.43 -23.69
CA VAL A 794 78.85 -161.98 -24.45
C VAL A 794 79.89 -162.62 -23.52
N VAL A 795 80.21 -161.98 -22.39
CA VAL A 795 81.15 -162.52 -21.39
C VAL A 795 80.62 -163.82 -20.77
N GLN A 796 79.31 -163.90 -20.53
CA GLN A 796 78.67 -165.12 -20.02
C GLN A 796 78.68 -166.26 -21.07
N ALA A 797 78.43 -165.94 -22.34
CA ALA A 797 78.52 -166.90 -23.44
C ALA A 797 79.96 -167.41 -23.72
N ILE A 798 80.99 -166.61 -23.40
CA ILE A 798 82.40 -167.03 -23.47
C ILE A 798 82.78 -167.90 -22.25
N GLY A 799 82.26 -167.58 -21.06
CA GLY A 799 82.42 -168.39 -19.85
C GLY A 799 81.85 -169.81 -19.99
N ASP A 800 80.71 -169.96 -20.66
CA ASP A 800 80.07 -171.26 -20.88
C ASP A 800 80.81 -172.14 -21.91
N LYS A 801 81.59 -171.54 -22.83
CA LYS A 801 82.38 -172.29 -23.84
C LYS A 801 83.71 -172.87 -23.31
N LEU A 802 84.21 -172.40 -22.16
CA LEU A 802 85.50 -172.86 -21.60
C LEU A 802 85.38 -174.03 -20.61
N ASN A 803 84.16 -174.40 -20.17
CA ASN A 803 83.91 -175.45 -19.17
C ASN A 803 83.24 -176.73 -19.72
N GLY A 804 83.15 -176.90 -21.04
CA GLY A 804 82.43 -178.02 -21.69
C GLY A 804 83.32 -179.00 -22.47
N GLY A 805 84.34 -179.57 -21.83
CA GLY A 805 85.11 -180.71 -22.35
C GLY A 805 84.77 -182.00 -21.61
N ALA A 806 83.65 -182.65 -21.94
CA ALA A 806 83.31 -184.03 -21.56
C ALA A 806 82.17 -184.62 -22.42
N ARG A 807 82.34 -184.62 -23.74
CA ARG A 807 82.16 -185.76 -24.66
C ARG A 807 82.45 -185.31 -26.09
#